data_AF-A0AAU7DEE5-F1
#
_entry.id   AF-A0AAU7DEE5-F1
#
_cell.length_a   1.000
_cell.length_b   1.000
_cell.length_c   1.000
_cell.angle_alpha   90.00
_cell.angle_beta   90.00
_cell.angle_gamma   90.00
#
_symmetry.space_group_name_H-M   'P 1'
#
loop_
_entity.id
_entity.type
_entity.pdbx_description
1 polymer ?
#
loop_
_entity_poly.entity_id
_entity_poly.type
_entity_poly.pdbx_seq_one_letter_code
_entity_poly.pdbx_strand_id
1 'polypeptide(L)'
;MRLLRVIRQTNPESGGPIEGLLRSSEVLIRNGHEVEVVSLESADEAESRGFSFPVTGLGRGIGKYGYNPKLIPWVKENARRFDAVVLHGLWNYSSVGAWRGLKNQSIPFFVFIHGMMDPWFRHRCPLKHILKSVYWQVAEGRVLNDAAGVLFTSEEECSRARGVFYGKSYKERVVRYGVPSPPRDEPMQKAKFSSRFPNLEDKRFLLFLGRIHPKKGCDLLLKGFAEARNEIGPEIQLAIAGPGSSSYIAELKRLAYELMIANQVHWLGMLRDDVKWGALHSAEAFILPSHQENFGIAVAEAMSCSTPVLISDKVNIWREIAASRGGLVQADTAVGTYNLIRDFYRLSEAERTQMGVAAREGFLRNFEIEAAALDFARAIGFAPSVASEASRNKKILQVIHSTVPESGGPIEAVRRISEVLISEGHQVEVACLETEEEASSRAFPFPIVGLGEGKGRFGYNPTFTNWIRENAKDFDAVILHGLWNYSSLGAWLGLRRSSTPYFIYSHGMLDRYFRDRYPVKHLAKQLYWWLAEGRVLRDALAVLFTCEEERIRARNVFLGYMYRERIVRFGTMDPGADGVSEKVAFRSSLPALGDRPFLLFLSRIHPKKGCDLLIRAFACNLDQIPPDLDLVIAGPDQVGLTPGLKSLANQLGIGQRIHWPGMLKGELKWGAFRSAEAMILPSHQENFGIVVAESMACSTPVLISDKVNVWREVVSSQAGLVEPDTLQGTTNLIHRFATMSESERIMMKSAARQGFLKHFTMEATASDFLQLMDMVKRAN
;
A
#
# COMPACT_ATOMS: atom_id res chain seq x y z
N MET A 1 -19.91 8.75 -1.13
CA MET A 1 -20.67 8.58 -2.40
C MET A 1 -21.60 7.40 -2.23
N ARG A 2 -22.83 7.48 -2.75
CA ARG A 2 -23.79 6.37 -2.88
C ARG A 2 -23.68 5.73 -4.26
N LEU A 3 -23.27 4.48 -4.33
CA LEU A 3 -23.07 3.71 -5.57
C LEU A 3 -24.10 2.59 -5.69
N LEU A 4 -24.81 2.54 -6.81
CA LEU A 4 -25.64 1.38 -7.15
C LEU A 4 -24.86 0.45 -8.08
N ARG A 5 -24.75 -0.82 -7.72
CA ARG A 5 -24.16 -1.87 -8.58
C ARG A 5 -25.26 -2.83 -9.04
N VAL A 6 -25.40 -2.97 -10.36
CA VAL A 6 -26.40 -3.84 -10.96
C VAL A 6 -25.70 -5.08 -11.51
N ILE A 7 -26.09 -6.26 -11.04
CA ILE A 7 -25.56 -7.54 -11.52
C ILE A 7 -26.70 -8.54 -11.71
N ARG A 8 -26.51 -9.55 -12.56
CA ARG A 8 -27.52 -10.58 -12.79
C ARG A 8 -27.83 -11.42 -11.54
N GLN A 9 -26.81 -11.88 -10.83
CA GLN A 9 -26.91 -12.76 -9.67
C GLN A 9 -25.68 -12.57 -8.78
N THR A 10 -25.80 -12.82 -7.49
CA THR A 10 -24.68 -12.65 -6.55
C THR A 10 -24.00 -13.95 -6.12
N ASN A 11 -24.23 -15.08 -6.82
CA ASN A 11 -23.72 -16.38 -6.38
C ASN A 11 -22.21 -16.48 -6.66
N PRO A 12 -21.34 -16.57 -5.64
CA PRO A 12 -19.88 -16.64 -5.82
C PRO A 12 -19.43 -17.84 -6.66
N GLU A 13 -20.17 -18.97 -6.61
CA GLU A 13 -19.87 -20.16 -7.41
C GLU A 13 -20.02 -19.93 -8.93
N SER A 14 -20.69 -18.84 -9.32
CA SER A 14 -20.88 -18.49 -10.73
C SER A 14 -19.68 -17.78 -11.39
N GLY A 15 -18.65 -17.40 -10.62
CA GLY A 15 -17.32 -17.04 -11.14
C GLY A 15 -16.70 -15.78 -10.55
N GLY A 16 -15.52 -15.42 -11.07
CA GLY A 16 -14.70 -14.29 -10.60
C GLY A 16 -15.37 -12.90 -10.56
N PRO A 17 -16.23 -12.51 -11.52
CA PRO A 17 -16.80 -11.15 -11.58
C PRO A 17 -17.57 -10.74 -10.32
N ILE A 18 -18.29 -11.66 -9.69
CA ILE A 18 -19.03 -11.37 -8.46
C ILE A 18 -18.08 -11.27 -7.26
N GLU A 19 -17.05 -12.12 -7.17
CA GLU A 19 -16.07 -12.02 -6.09
C GLU A 19 -15.35 -10.66 -6.12
N GLY A 20 -14.88 -10.22 -7.28
CA GLY A 20 -14.28 -8.89 -7.42
C GLY A 20 -15.26 -7.74 -7.12
N LEU A 21 -16.55 -7.89 -7.45
CA LEU A 21 -17.58 -6.94 -7.06
C LEU A 21 -17.71 -6.87 -5.53
N LEU A 22 -17.89 -8.01 -4.86
CA LEU A 22 -18.10 -8.06 -3.42
C LEU A 22 -16.91 -7.47 -2.67
N ARG A 23 -15.68 -7.92 -2.98
CA ARG A 23 -14.47 -7.45 -2.31
C ARG A 23 -14.20 -5.97 -2.53
N SER A 24 -14.39 -5.47 -3.75
CA SER A 24 -14.22 -4.04 -4.01
C SER A 24 -15.29 -3.20 -3.31
N SER A 25 -16.53 -3.71 -3.18
CA SER A 25 -17.59 -3.01 -2.42
C SER A 25 -17.23 -2.89 -0.93
N GLU A 26 -16.70 -3.95 -0.30
CA GLU A 26 -16.25 -3.92 1.09
C GLU A 26 -15.18 -2.85 1.33
N VAL A 27 -14.20 -2.75 0.42
CA VAL A 27 -13.15 -1.73 0.49
C VAL A 27 -13.72 -0.32 0.33
N LEU A 28 -14.60 -0.11 -0.65
CA LEU A 28 -15.25 1.19 -0.85
C LEU A 28 -16.03 1.62 0.40
N ILE A 29 -16.71 0.70 1.07
CA ILE A 29 -17.45 1.00 2.31
C ILE A 29 -16.52 1.41 3.44
N ARG A 30 -15.40 0.70 3.64
CA ARG A 30 -14.38 1.09 4.64
C ARG A 30 -13.80 2.48 4.36
N ASN A 31 -13.79 2.90 3.10
CA ASN A 31 -13.35 4.23 2.67
C ASN A 31 -14.47 5.29 2.66
N GLY A 32 -15.60 5.03 3.32
CA GLY A 32 -16.68 6.01 3.51
C GLY A 32 -17.63 6.15 2.32
N HIS A 33 -17.64 5.20 1.38
CA HIS A 33 -18.66 5.11 0.35
C HIS A 33 -19.84 4.24 0.83
N GLU A 34 -21.03 4.51 0.32
CA GLU A 34 -22.21 3.67 0.48
C GLU A 34 -22.38 2.87 -0.82
N VAL A 35 -22.54 1.55 -0.71
CA VAL A 35 -22.71 0.68 -1.86
C VAL A 35 -23.97 -0.17 -1.66
N GLU A 36 -24.86 -0.14 -2.66
CA GLU A 36 -26.02 -1.01 -2.73
C GLU A 36 -25.92 -1.86 -3.99
N VAL A 37 -26.25 -3.15 -3.89
CA VAL A 37 -26.28 -4.07 -5.02
C VAL A 37 -27.73 -4.43 -5.34
N VAL A 38 -28.10 -4.44 -6.61
CA VAL A 38 -29.38 -4.99 -7.06
C VAL A 38 -29.13 -6.17 -8.00
N SER A 39 -29.86 -7.25 -7.77
CA SER A 39 -29.74 -8.50 -8.52
C SER A 39 -31.08 -9.07 -8.99
N LEU A 40 -31.02 -10.02 -9.93
CA LEU A 40 -32.19 -10.69 -10.51
C LEU A 40 -32.39 -12.10 -9.94
N GLU A 41 -32.09 -12.25 -8.64
CA GLU A 41 -32.36 -13.44 -7.82
C GLU A 41 -33.47 -13.15 -6.80
N SER A 42 -33.98 -14.17 -6.09
CA SER A 42 -35.02 -13.89 -5.08
C SER A 42 -34.48 -13.06 -3.92
N ALA A 43 -35.36 -12.34 -3.21
CA ALA A 43 -34.97 -11.59 -2.02
C ALA A 43 -34.36 -12.51 -0.96
N ASP A 44 -34.99 -13.67 -0.71
CA ASP A 44 -34.48 -14.69 0.21
C ASP A 44 -33.10 -15.22 -0.20
N GLU A 45 -32.83 -15.42 -1.50
CA GLU A 45 -31.52 -15.85 -2.02
C GLU A 45 -30.44 -14.77 -1.85
N ALA A 46 -30.82 -13.49 -1.89
CA ALA A 46 -29.91 -12.38 -1.66
C ALA A 46 -29.63 -12.17 -0.16
N GLU A 47 -30.67 -12.23 0.68
CA GLU A 47 -30.57 -12.05 2.14
C GLU A 47 -29.83 -13.20 2.83
N SER A 48 -30.07 -14.44 2.41
CA SER A 48 -29.44 -15.65 2.98
C SER A 48 -27.91 -15.70 2.84
N ARG A 49 -27.31 -14.80 2.04
CA ARG A 49 -25.85 -14.76 1.82
C ARG A 49 -25.10 -13.89 2.81
N GLY A 50 -25.79 -13.10 3.63
CA GLY A 50 -25.16 -12.36 4.74
C GLY A 50 -24.09 -11.36 4.32
N PHE A 51 -24.29 -10.66 3.19
CA PHE A 51 -23.36 -9.62 2.75
C PHE A 51 -23.28 -8.47 3.76
N SER A 52 -22.11 -7.84 3.87
CA SER A 52 -21.86 -6.70 4.78
C SER A 52 -22.52 -5.38 4.32
N PHE A 53 -23.27 -5.40 3.23
CA PHE A 53 -23.94 -4.26 2.63
C PHE A 53 -25.27 -4.64 1.97
N PRO A 54 -26.17 -3.68 1.73
CA PRO A 54 -27.50 -3.96 1.19
C PRO A 54 -27.44 -4.61 -0.20
N VAL A 55 -28.12 -5.76 -0.33
CA VAL A 55 -28.33 -6.46 -1.61
C VAL A 55 -29.81 -6.70 -1.81
N THR A 56 -30.37 -6.11 -2.86
CA THR A 56 -31.80 -6.19 -3.19
C THR A 56 -32.03 -7.20 -4.32
N GLY A 57 -32.65 -8.34 -4.01
CA GLY A 57 -33.08 -9.33 -4.99
C GLY A 57 -34.47 -9.01 -5.57
N LEU A 58 -34.56 -8.73 -6.87
CA LEU A 58 -35.83 -8.37 -7.53
C LEU A 58 -36.69 -9.57 -7.94
N GLY A 59 -36.27 -10.79 -7.62
CA GLY A 59 -36.90 -12.04 -8.07
C GLY A 59 -36.17 -12.67 -9.25
N ARG A 60 -36.31 -14.00 -9.36
CA ARG A 60 -35.64 -14.81 -10.38
C ARG A 60 -36.08 -14.41 -11.78
N GLY A 61 -35.11 -14.01 -12.62
CA GLY A 61 -35.36 -13.67 -14.02
C GLY A 61 -35.84 -14.85 -14.87
N ILE A 62 -36.64 -14.55 -15.90
CA ILE A 62 -37.19 -15.50 -16.85
C ILE A 62 -36.15 -15.88 -17.91
N GLY A 63 -35.91 -17.18 -18.06
CA GLY A 63 -35.05 -17.76 -19.09
C GLY A 63 -33.56 -17.47 -18.93
N LYS A 64 -32.75 -17.90 -19.91
CA LYS A 64 -31.28 -17.74 -19.88
C LYS A 64 -30.82 -16.28 -20.01
N TYR A 65 -31.65 -15.39 -20.55
CA TYR A 65 -31.36 -13.96 -20.63
C TYR A 65 -31.66 -13.22 -19.32
N GLY A 66 -32.49 -13.81 -18.44
CA GLY A 66 -32.77 -13.28 -17.10
C GLY A 66 -33.73 -12.09 -17.10
N TYR A 67 -34.74 -12.08 -17.97
CA TYR A 67 -35.71 -10.98 -18.02
C TYR A 67 -36.47 -10.85 -16.70
N ASN A 68 -36.53 -9.67 -16.10
CA ASN A 68 -37.32 -9.43 -14.89
C ASN A 68 -38.12 -8.12 -15.04
N PRO A 69 -39.47 -8.17 -15.00
CA PRO A 69 -40.31 -6.99 -15.22
C PRO A 69 -40.15 -5.91 -14.14
N LYS A 70 -39.64 -6.24 -12.96
CA LYS A 70 -39.45 -5.32 -11.82
C LYS A 70 -38.20 -4.44 -11.95
N LEU A 71 -37.22 -4.82 -12.77
CA LEU A 71 -35.93 -4.09 -12.86
C LEU A 71 -36.10 -2.65 -13.36
N ILE A 72 -36.83 -2.42 -14.45
CA ILE A 72 -37.01 -1.08 -15.01
C ILE A 72 -37.76 -0.15 -14.03
N PRO A 73 -38.93 -0.54 -13.47
CA PRO A 73 -39.62 0.27 -12.47
C PRO A 73 -38.73 0.58 -11.27
N TRP A 74 -38.04 -0.42 -10.73
CA TRP A 74 -37.20 -0.26 -9.54
C TRP A 74 -36.04 0.73 -9.78
N VAL A 75 -35.34 0.62 -10.92
CA VAL A 75 -34.26 1.55 -11.27
C VAL A 75 -34.80 2.97 -11.49
N LYS A 76 -35.99 3.12 -12.10
CA LYS A 76 -36.61 4.45 -12.27
C LYS A 76 -36.92 5.14 -10.95
N GLU A 77 -37.40 4.38 -9.98
CA GLU A 77 -37.77 4.88 -8.66
C GLU A 77 -36.55 5.16 -7.77
N ASN A 78 -35.51 4.32 -7.84
CA ASN A 78 -34.42 4.34 -6.87
C ASN A 78 -33.14 5.00 -7.36
N ALA A 79 -32.89 5.10 -8.68
CA ALA A 79 -31.58 5.54 -9.16
C ALA A 79 -31.15 6.90 -8.60
N ARG A 80 -32.09 7.86 -8.44
CA ARG A 80 -31.82 9.21 -7.88
C ARG A 80 -31.26 9.23 -6.46
N ARG A 81 -31.32 8.11 -5.74
CA ARG A 81 -30.67 7.95 -4.43
C ARG A 81 -29.14 7.85 -4.54
N PHE A 82 -28.62 7.57 -5.74
CA PHE A 82 -27.22 7.25 -5.98
C PHE A 82 -26.55 8.31 -6.85
N ASP A 83 -25.25 8.48 -6.61
CA ASP A 83 -24.41 9.41 -7.35
C ASP A 83 -23.93 8.80 -8.68
N ALA A 84 -23.83 7.47 -8.75
CA ALA A 84 -23.47 6.72 -9.95
C ALA A 84 -24.06 5.30 -9.95
N VAL A 85 -24.21 4.73 -11.15
CA VAL A 85 -24.65 3.33 -11.34
C VAL A 85 -23.62 2.53 -12.13
N VAL A 86 -23.31 1.31 -11.70
CA VAL A 86 -22.34 0.44 -12.37
C VAL A 86 -23.01 -0.86 -12.77
N LEU A 87 -23.04 -1.14 -14.08
CA LEU A 87 -23.63 -2.33 -14.66
C LEU A 87 -22.53 -3.38 -14.85
N HIS A 88 -22.67 -4.54 -14.23
CA HIS A 88 -21.66 -5.60 -14.29
C HIS A 88 -22.05 -6.69 -15.30
N GLY A 89 -21.20 -6.85 -16.32
CA GLY A 89 -21.33 -7.84 -17.39
C GLY A 89 -22.30 -7.41 -18.50
N LEU A 90 -22.28 -8.19 -19.58
CA LEU A 90 -23.03 -7.97 -20.82
C LEU A 90 -23.89 -9.19 -21.17
N TRP A 91 -24.64 -9.09 -22.27
CA TRP A 91 -25.39 -10.20 -22.90
C TRP A 91 -26.49 -10.78 -22.03
N ASN A 92 -27.01 -9.99 -21.10
CA ASN A 92 -28.06 -10.39 -20.18
C ASN A 92 -28.97 -9.19 -19.87
N TYR A 93 -30.14 -9.44 -19.30
CA TYR A 93 -31.14 -8.39 -19.13
C TYR A 93 -30.74 -7.33 -18.11
N SER A 94 -29.83 -7.59 -17.16
CA SER A 94 -29.50 -6.61 -16.12
C SER A 94 -28.85 -5.36 -16.70
N SER A 95 -28.00 -5.48 -17.73
CA SER A 95 -27.38 -4.33 -18.41
C SER A 95 -28.43 -3.51 -19.18
N VAL A 96 -29.17 -4.15 -20.08
CA VAL A 96 -30.18 -3.47 -20.92
C VAL A 96 -31.36 -2.94 -20.11
N GLY A 97 -31.83 -3.69 -19.12
CA GLY A 97 -32.94 -3.28 -18.26
C GLY A 97 -32.57 -2.08 -17.40
N ALA A 98 -31.38 -2.06 -16.78
CA ALA A 98 -30.92 -0.91 -16.03
C ALA A 98 -30.72 0.33 -16.92
N TRP A 99 -30.07 0.18 -18.09
CA TRP A 99 -29.95 1.26 -19.07
C TRP A 99 -31.32 1.86 -19.46
N ARG A 100 -32.33 1.02 -19.72
CA ARG A 100 -33.70 1.49 -19.99
C ARG A 100 -34.34 2.20 -18.80
N GLY A 101 -34.05 1.79 -17.57
CA GLY A 101 -34.52 2.45 -16.35
C GLY A 101 -33.83 3.79 -16.07
N LEU A 102 -32.57 3.91 -16.46
CA LEU A 102 -31.77 5.14 -16.35
C LEU A 102 -32.04 6.13 -17.48
N LYS A 103 -32.70 5.71 -18.55
CA LYS A 103 -33.08 6.59 -19.66
C LYS A 103 -33.90 7.77 -19.14
N ASN A 104 -33.46 8.98 -19.48
CA ASN A 104 -34.00 10.27 -19.02
C ASN A 104 -33.69 10.63 -17.55
N GLN A 105 -32.73 9.97 -16.92
CA GLN A 105 -32.16 10.38 -15.63
C GLN A 105 -30.81 11.07 -15.83
N SER A 106 -30.47 12.02 -14.96
CA SER A 106 -29.21 12.79 -15.02
C SER A 106 -28.01 12.05 -14.41
N ILE A 107 -28.19 10.80 -13.98
CA ILE A 107 -27.21 10.05 -13.18
C ILE A 107 -26.26 9.32 -14.14
N PRO A 108 -24.94 9.48 -13.99
CA PRO A 108 -23.99 8.78 -14.82
C PRO A 108 -24.01 7.28 -14.52
N PHE A 109 -23.91 6.46 -15.57
CA PHE A 109 -23.72 5.03 -15.43
C PHE A 109 -22.49 4.53 -16.17
N PHE A 110 -21.91 3.47 -15.63
CA PHE A 110 -20.71 2.82 -16.14
C PHE A 110 -21.00 1.35 -16.41
N VAL A 111 -20.24 0.74 -17.31
CA VAL A 111 -20.39 -0.68 -17.65
C VAL A 111 -19.07 -1.39 -17.43
N PHE A 112 -19.04 -2.41 -16.58
CA PHE A 112 -17.85 -3.22 -16.33
C PHE A 112 -17.97 -4.55 -17.08
N ILE A 113 -17.09 -4.77 -18.07
CA ILE A 113 -17.24 -5.85 -19.06
C ILE A 113 -16.88 -7.24 -18.53
N HIS A 114 -15.84 -7.38 -17.69
CA HIS A 114 -15.38 -8.66 -17.14
C HIS A 114 -15.03 -9.74 -18.20
N GLY A 115 -14.41 -9.34 -19.31
CA GLY A 115 -13.93 -10.23 -20.38
C GLY A 115 -15.02 -10.69 -21.35
N MET A 116 -16.25 -10.20 -21.22
CA MET A 116 -17.38 -10.64 -22.04
C MET A 116 -17.34 -10.19 -23.51
N MET A 117 -16.36 -9.37 -23.90
CA MET A 117 -16.11 -8.93 -25.29
C MET A 117 -14.93 -9.63 -25.97
N ASP A 118 -14.37 -10.69 -25.40
CA ASP A 118 -13.18 -11.32 -25.98
C ASP A 118 -13.41 -11.94 -27.40
N PRO A 119 -12.49 -11.70 -28.37
CA PRO A 119 -12.58 -12.19 -29.74
C PRO A 119 -12.63 -13.70 -29.92
N TRP A 120 -12.11 -14.50 -28.97
CA TRP A 120 -11.95 -15.95 -29.08
C TRP A 120 -13.25 -16.66 -29.51
N PHE A 121 -14.38 -16.15 -29.03
CA PHE A 121 -15.69 -16.68 -29.37
C PHE A 121 -16.10 -16.49 -30.84
N ARG A 122 -15.59 -15.46 -31.54
CA ARG A 122 -15.87 -15.20 -32.97
C ARG A 122 -15.44 -16.38 -33.84
N HIS A 123 -14.26 -16.93 -33.57
CA HIS A 123 -13.69 -18.03 -34.35
C HIS A 123 -14.30 -19.38 -34.01
N ARG A 124 -14.63 -19.62 -32.72
CA ARG A 124 -15.19 -20.91 -32.29
C ARG A 124 -16.69 -21.03 -32.49
N CYS A 125 -17.44 -19.93 -32.45
CA CYS A 125 -18.90 -19.91 -32.51
C CYS A 125 -19.43 -18.80 -33.45
N PRO A 126 -19.17 -18.88 -34.77
CA PRO A 126 -19.48 -17.82 -35.73
C PRO A 126 -20.97 -17.45 -35.77
N LEU A 127 -21.87 -18.44 -35.71
CA LEU A 127 -23.32 -18.21 -35.65
C LEU A 127 -23.75 -17.39 -34.43
N LYS A 128 -23.19 -17.71 -33.26
CA LYS A 128 -23.49 -16.95 -32.04
C LYS A 128 -22.90 -15.54 -32.11
N HIS A 129 -21.78 -15.34 -32.82
CA HIS A 129 -21.22 -14.01 -33.07
C HIS A 129 -22.15 -13.17 -33.94
N ILE A 130 -22.71 -13.71 -35.01
CA ILE A 130 -23.70 -13.02 -35.84
C ILE A 130 -24.91 -12.57 -35.00
N LEU A 131 -25.47 -13.48 -34.19
CA LEU A 131 -26.60 -13.14 -33.31
C LEU A 131 -26.25 -12.03 -32.32
N LYS A 132 -25.05 -12.08 -31.71
CA LYS A 132 -24.58 -11.01 -30.83
C LYS A 132 -24.31 -9.71 -31.58
N SER A 133 -23.87 -9.76 -32.83
CA SER A 133 -23.64 -8.57 -33.67
C SER A 133 -24.97 -7.89 -34.02
N VAL A 134 -26.02 -8.65 -34.31
CA VAL A 134 -27.38 -8.09 -34.48
C VAL A 134 -27.85 -7.47 -33.17
N TYR A 135 -27.75 -8.21 -32.07
CA TYR A 135 -28.15 -7.74 -30.75
C TYR A 135 -27.37 -6.50 -30.28
N TRP A 136 -26.08 -6.41 -30.64
CA TRP A 136 -25.22 -5.25 -30.41
C TRP A 136 -25.76 -3.99 -31.09
N GLN A 137 -26.20 -4.07 -32.35
CA GLN A 137 -26.75 -2.91 -33.07
C GLN A 137 -28.03 -2.36 -32.42
N VAL A 138 -28.87 -3.26 -31.88
CA VAL A 138 -30.21 -2.90 -31.39
C VAL A 138 -30.28 -2.63 -29.88
N ALA A 139 -29.39 -3.21 -29.08
CA ALA A 139 -29.44 -3.17 -27.62
C ALA A 139 -28.06 -2.94 -26.97
N GLU A 140 -27.23 -3.97 -26.79
CA GLU A 140 -26.03 -3.89 -25.94
C GLU A 140 -25.06 -2.79 -26.37
N GLY A 141 -24.85 -2.61 -27.68
CA GLY A 141 -23.96 -1.56 -28.19
C GLY A 141 -24.48 -0.15 -27.91
N ARG A 142 -25.80 0.04 -27.73
CA ARG A 142 -26.37 1.32 -27.28
C ARG A 142 -26.13 1.53 -25.78
N VAL A 143 -26.18 0.48 -24.97
CA VAL A 143 -25.85 0.54 -23.54
C VAL A 143 -24.42 1.07 -23.35
N LEU A 144 -23.46 0.54 -24.09
CA LEU A 144 -22.06 0.98 -24.01
C LEU A 144 -21.85 2.38 -24.57
N ASN A 145 -22.55 2.71 -25.67
CA ASN A 145 -22.47 4.02 -26.30
C ASN A 145 -22.99 5.15 -25.40
N ASP A 146 -24.03 4.87 -24.62
CA ASP A 146 -24.64 5.85 -23.73
C ASP A 146 -23.96 5.89 -22.34
N ALA A 147 -23.06 4.96 -22.04
CA ALA A 147 -22.36 4.91 -20.77
C ALA A 147 -21.37 6.08 -20.60
N ALA A 148 -21.25 6.59 -19.38
CA ALA A 148 -20.25 7.60 -19.01
C ALA A 148 -18.82 7.06 -19.13
N GLY A 149 -18.65 5.74 -18.95
CA GLY A 149 -17.41 5.02 -19.17
C GLY A 149 -17.62 3.51 -19.17
N VAL A 150 -16.80 2.82 -19.95
CA VAL A 150 -16.77 1.35 -20.06
C VAL A 150 -15.46 0.85 -19.47
N LEU A 151 -15.58 0.04 -18.43
CA LEU A 151 -14.49 -0.38 -17.56
C LEU A 151 -13.95 -1.74 -17.99
N PHE A 152 -12.64 -1.80 -18.17
CA PHE A 152 -11.86 -2.98 -18.53
C PHE A 152 -10.89 -3.36 -17.41
N THR A 153 -10.66 -4.65 -17.20
CA THR A 153 -9.76 -5.19 -16.16
C THR A 153 -8.28 -5.06 -16.50
N SER A 154 -7.93 -4.96 -17.79
CA SER A 154 -6.57 -4.73 -18.25
C SER A 154 -6.54 -4.04 -19.63
N GLU A 155 -5.37 -3.49 -19.99
CA GLU A 155 -5.12 -2.91 -21.31
C GLU A 155 -5.32 -3.94 -22.42
N GLU A 156 -4.92 -5.19 -22.17
CA GLU A 156 -5.07 -6.28 -23.13
C GLU A 156 -6.55 -6.64 -23.35
N GLU A 157 -7.39 -6.63 -22.30
CA GLU A 157 -8.84 -6.79 -22.45
C GLU A 157 -9.44 -5.67 -23.31
N CYS A 158 -9.05 -4.41 -23.03
CA CYS A 158 -9.51 -3.24 -23.76
C CYS A 158 -9.13 -3.32 -25.25
N SER A 159 -7.85 -3.57 -25.54
CA SER A 159 -7.32 -3.71 -26.89
C SER A 159 -8.02 -4.84 -27.66
N ARG A 160 -8.22 -6.01 -27.03
CA ARG A 160 -8.86 -7.17 -27.67
C ARG A 160 -10.36 -6.96 -27.87
N ALA A 161 -11.03 -6.12 -27.09
CA ALA A 161 -12.44 -5.80 -27.31
C ALA A 161 -12.68 -4.92 -28.55
N ARG A 162 -11.67 -4.14 -28.96
CA ARG A 162 -11.76 -3.29 -30.16
C ARG A 162 -11.92 -4.15 -31.42
N GLY A 163 -12.83 -3.74 -32.30
CA GLY A 163 -13.06 -4.43 -33.58
C GLY A 163 -13.80 -5.77 -33.48
N VAL A 164 -14.27 -6.18 -32.30
CA VAL A 164 -15.14 -7.36 -32.16
C VAL A 164 -16.55 -7.05 -32.67
N PHE A 165 -17.11 -5.90 -32.29
CA PHE A 165 -18.40 -5.43 -32.76
C PHE A 165 -18.28 -4.00 -33.30
N TYR A 166 -18.91 -3.71 -34.43
CA TYR A 166 -18.78 -2.44 -35.16
C TYR A 166 -19.99 -1.50 -34.95
N GLY A 167 -19.85 -0.23 -35.32
CA GLY A 167 -20.99 0.70 -35.45
C GLY A 167 -21.44 1.41 -34.17
N LYS A 168 -20.72 1.25 -33.05
CA LYS A 168 -20.95 1.96 -31.78
C LYS A 168 -19.61 2.39 -31.19
N SER A 169 -19.53 3.63 -30.71
CA SER A 169 -18.37 4.13 -29.98
C SER A 169 -18.68 4.14 -28.49
N TYR A 170 -17.67 3.94 -27.65
CA TYR A 170 -17.82 4.00 -26.20
C TYR A 170 -16.54 4.51 -25.55
N LYS A 171 -16.66 5.08 -24.36
CA LYS A 171 -15.54 5.69 -23.63
C LYS A 171 -14.80 4.64 -22.82
N GLU A 172 -13.68 4.17 -23.35
CA GLU A 172 -12.85 3.13 -22.72
C GLU A 172 -12.13 3.67 -21.47
N ARG A 173 -12.12 2.89 -20.38
CA ARG A 173 -11.33 3.14 -19.17
C ARG A 173 -10.79 1.82 -18.65
N VAL A 174 -9.48 1.73 -18.45
CA VAL A 174 -8.86 0.58 -17.80
C VAL A 174 -8.81 0.81 -16.31
N VAL A 175 -9.27 -0.17 -15.55
CA VAL A 175 -9.28 -0.18 -14.08
C VAL A 175 -8.58 -1.44 -13.60
N ARG A 176 -7.73 -1.29 -12.58
CA ARG A 176 -7.10 -2.45 -11.96
C ARG A 176 -8.18 -3.36 -11.39
N TYR A 177 -8.04 -4.65 -11.63
CA TYR A 177 -8.92 -5.64 -11.04
C TYR A 177 -8.24 -6.21 -9.78
N GLY A 178 -8.87 -5.94 -8.64
CA GLY A 178 -8.29 -6.24 -7.35
C GLY A 178 -8.54 -7.66 -6.87
N VAL A 179 -7.55 -8.23 -6.18
CA VAL A 179 -7.63 -9.52 -5.48
C VAL A 179 -7.19 -9.31 -4.03
N PRO A 180 -7.90 -9.89 -3.04
CA PRO A 180 -7.51 -9.75 -1.64
C PRO A 180 -6.15 -10.39 -1.37
N SER A 181 -5.41 -9.80 -0.44
CA SER A 181 -4.22 -10.45 0.12
C SER A 181 -4.59 -11.77 0.83
N PRO A 182 -3.65 -12.73 0.93
CA PRO A 182 -3.91 -14.00 1.60
C PRO A 182 -4.27 -13.76 3.09
N PRO A 183 -5.07 -14.64 3.70
CA PRO A 183 -5.38 -14.56 5.12
C PRO A 183 -4.11 -14.70 5.96
N ARG A 184 -4.11 -14.09 7.15
CA ARG A 184 -2.99 -14.16 8.09
C ARG A 184 -2.92 -15.58 8.68
N ASP A 185 -1.71 -16.13 8.80
CA ASP A 185 -1.37 -17.49 9.28
C ASP A 185 -1.10 -18.53 8.18
N GLU A 186 0.00 -18.31 7.44
CA GLU A 186 0.55 -19.27 6.46
C GLU A 186 0.87 -20.65 7.08
N PRO A 187 1.51 -20.77 8.27
CA PRO A 187 1.81 -22.08 8.86
C PRO A 187 0.56 -22.94 9.07
N MET A 188 -0.52 -22.36 9.59
CA MET A 188 -1.80 -23.08 9.76
C MET A 188 -2.35 -23.55 8.41
N GLN A 189 -2.32 -22.70 7.39
CA GLN A 189 -2.83 -23.02 6.06
C GLN A 189 -2.05 -24.17 5.41
N LYS A 190 -0.72 -24.13 5.49
CA LYS A 190 0.15 -25.24 5.03
C LYS A 190 -0.18 -26.53 5.77
N ALA A 191 -0.31 -26.49 7.09
CA ALA A 191 -0.66 -27.67 7.90
C ALA A 191 -2.03 -28.26 7.51
N LYS A 192 -3.05 -27.41 7.28
CA LYS A 192 -4.38 -27.86 6.82
C LYS A 192 -4.32 -28.50 5.43
N PHE A 193 -3.50 -27.97 4.53
CA PHE A 193 -3.29 -28.56 3.21
C PHE A 193 -2.59 -29.92 3.31
N SER A 194 -1.48 -30.00 4.04
CA SER A 194 -0.73 -31.26 4.25
C SER A 194 -1.59 -32.34 4.90
N SER A 195 -2.36 -32.00 5.94
CA SER A 195 -3.28 -32.93 6.59
C SER A 195 -4.34 -33.49 5.63
N ARG A 196 -4.81 -32.67 4.67
CA ARG A 196 -5.78 -33.10 3.67
C ARG A 196 -5.16 -33.92 2.54
N PHE A 197 -3.91 -33.62 2.18
CA PHE A 197 -3.18 -34.24 1.07
C PHE A 197 -1.78 -34.70 1.50
N PRO A 198 -1.68 -35.71 2.38
CA PRO A 198 -0.40 -36.17 2.94
C PRO A 198 0.58 -36.68 1.87
N ASN A 199 0.05 -37.13 0.73
CA ASN A 199 0.86 -37.56 -0.42
C ASN A 199 1.69 -36.42 -1.07
N LEU A 200 1.47 -35.17 -0.67
CA LEU A 200 2.17 -33.96 -1.14
C LEU A 200 2.94 -33.22 -0.04
N GLU A 201 2.89 -33.64 1.23
CA GLU A 201 3.42 -32.90 2.39
C GLU A 201 4.91 -32.56 2.28
N ASP A 202 5.73 -33.48 1.75
CA ASP A 202 7.18 -33.29 1.55
C ASP A 202 7.59 -33.29 0.07
N LYS A 203 6.62 -33.11 -0.84
CA LYS A 203 6.90 -33.18 -2.28
C LYS A 203 6.98 -31.79 -2.89
N ARG A 204 7.90 -31.64 -3.84
CA ARG A 204 8.02 -30.46 -4.69
C ARG A 204 6.97 -30.55 -5.78
N PHE A 205 6.10 -29.56 -5.93
CA PHE A 205 5.02 -29.62 -6.93
C PHE A 205 4.73 -28.30 -7.63
N LEU A 206 4.33 -28.42 -8.90
CA LEU A 206 3.66 -27.37 -9.65
C LEU A 206 2.15 -27.42 -9.40
N LEU A 207 1.53 -26.27 -9.20
CA LEU A 207 0.10 -26.17 -8.95
C LEU A 207 -0.65 -25.55 -10.13
N PHE A 208 -1.62 -26.29 -10.66
CA PHE A 208 -2.72 -25.73 -11.43
C PHE A 208 -3.94 -25.58 -10.50
N LEU A 209 -4.48 -24.37 -10.41
CA LEU A 209 -5.74 -24.11 -9.68
C LEU A 209 -6.72 -23.31 -10.54
N GLY A 210 -7.85 -23.94 -10.86
CA GLY A 210 -8.91 -23.31 -11.65
C GLY A 210 -9.92 -24.33 -12.18
N ARG A 211 -10.97 -23.85 -12.87
CA ARG A 211 -11.95 -24.75 -13.49
C ARG A 211 -11.27 -25.67 -14.51
N ILE A 212 -11.39 -26.98 -14.35
CA ILE A 212 -10.83 -27.97 -15.27
C ILE A 212 -11.72 -28.00 -16.52
N HIS A 213 -11.28 -27.27 -17.54
CA HIS A 213 -12.04 -27.04 -18.77
C HIS A 213 -11.07 -26.89 -19.95
N PRO A 214 -11.42 -27.30 -21.19
CA PRO A 214 -10.51 -27.21 -22.35
C PRO A 214 -9.82 -25.86 -22.53
N LYS A 215 -10.54 -24.76 -22.32
CA LYS A 215 -9.98 -23.39 -22.36
C LYS A 215 -8.77 -23.15 -21.43
N LYS A 216 -8.65 -23.88 -20.33
CA LYS A 216 -7.57 -23.72 -19.36
C LYS A 216 -6.28 -24.47 -19.74
N GLY A 217 -6.29 -25.23 -20.84
CA GLY A 217 -5.09 -25.87 -21.38
C GLY A 217 -4.51 -26.96 -20.49
N CYS A 218 -5.34 -27.64 -19.68
CA CYS A 218 -4.85 -28.75 -18.83
C CYS A 218 -4.23 -29.89 -19.66
N ASP A 219 -4.64 -30.07 -20.91
CA ASP A 219 -4.03 -31.00 -21.84
C ASP A 219 -2.64 -30.54 -22.30
N LEU A 220 -2.45 -29.25 -22.55
CA LEU A 220 -1.13 -28.66 -22.81
C LEU A 220 -0.20 -28.82 -21.60
N LEU A 221 -0.74 -28.61 -20.40
CA LEU A 221 -0.03 -28.81 -19.14
C LEU A 221 0.48 -30.24 -19.00
N LEU A 222 -0.37 -31.25 -19.23
CA LEU A 222 0.04 -32.66 -19.16
C LEU A 222 1.10 -33.00 -20.21
N LYS A 223 0.93 -32.54 -21.45
CA LYS A 223 1.89 -32.79 -22.54
C LYS A 223 3.24 -32.12 -22.26
N GLY A 224 3.24 -30.85 -21.90
CA GLY A 224 4.46 -30.10 -21.60
C GLY A 224 5.18 -30.63 -20.35
N PHE A 225 4.44 -31.05 -19.32
CA PHE A 225 5.01 -31.69 -18.13
C PHE A 225 5.64 -33.05 -18.46
N ALA A 226 4.97 -33.88 -19.27
CA ALA A 226 5.52 -35.17 -19.70
C ALA A 226 6.82 -35.02 -20.49
N GLU A 227 6.90 -34.00 -21.35
CA GLU A 227 8.10 -33.69 -22.13
C GLU A 227 9.24 -33.17 -21.23
N ALA A 228 8.93 -32.29 -20.27
CA ALA A 228 9.91 -31.71 -19.36
C ALA A 228 10.43 -32.70 -18.30
N ARG A 229 9.70 -33.79 -18.02
CA ARG A 229 9.97 -34.73 -16.91
C ARG A 229 11.42 -35.21 -16.86
N ASN A 230 12.02 -35.52 -18.01
CA ASN A 230 13.38 -36.05 -18.05
C ASN A 230 14.45 -34.99 -17.71
N GLU A 231 14.13 -33.69 -17.87
CA GLU A 231 15.05 -32.59 -17.54
C GLU A 231 14.89 -32.11 -16.09
N ILE A 232 13.68 -32.18 -15.52
CA ILE A 232 13.37 -31.57 -14.21
C ILE A 232 13.45 -32.54 -13.03
N GLY A 233 13.56 -33.85 -13.30
CA GLY A 233 13.67 -34.88 -12.27
C GLY A 233 12.33 -35.55 -11.91
N PRO A 234 12.35 -36.84 -11.50
CA PRO A 234 11.15 -37.61 -11.19
C PRO A 234 10.45 -37.22 -9.86
N GLU A 235 11.13 -36.47 -9.01
CA GLU A 235 10.62 -36.00 -7.71
C GLU A 235 9.56 -34.90 -7.84
N ILE A 236 9.57 -34.15 -8.94
CA ILE A 236 8.60 -33.08 -9.20
C ILE A 236 7.23 -33.68 -9.48
N GLN A 237 6.23 -33.19 -8.75
CA GLN A 237 4.83 -33.58 -8.92
C GLN A 237 4.02 -32.49 -9.61
N LEU A 238 2.85 -32.86 -10.13
CA LEU A 238 1.88 -31.94 -10.69
C LEU A 238 0.56 -32.04 -9.93
N ALA A 239 0.16 -30.96 -9.24
CA ALA A 239 -1.12 -30.87 -8.56
C ALA A 239 -2.14 -30.12 -9.43
N ILE A 240 -3.29 -30.75 -9.71
CA ILE A 240 -4.39 -30.17 -10.47
C ILE A 240 -5.63 -30.04 -9.58
N ALA A 241 -6.04 -28.81 -9.32
CA ALA A 241 -7.14 -28.45 -8.43
C ALA A 241 -8.22 -27.65 -9.15
N GLY A 242 -9.48 -27.97 -8.85
CA GLY A 242 -10.67 -27.22 -9.23
C GLY A 242 -11.80 -28.09 -9.82
N PRO A 243 -12.99 -27.51 -10.01
CA PRO A 243 -14.14 -28.24 -10.52
C PRO A 243 -14.09 -28.41 -12.04
N GLY A 244 -14.59 -29.54 -12.55
CA GLY A 244 -14.69 -29.83 -13.98
C GLY A 244 -15.73 -30.92 -14.26
N SER A 245 -16.09 -31.11 -15.53
CA SER A 245 -17.00 -32.21 -15.89
C SER A 245 -16.29 -33.55 -15.73
N SER A 246 -17.00 -34.54 -15.19
CA SER A 246 -16.44 -35.88 -14.95
C SER A 246 -15.89 -36.51 -16.23
N SER A 247 -16.54 -36.28 -17.37
CA SER A 247 -16.08 -36.76 -18.69
C SER A 247 -14.73 -36.18 -19.11
N TYR A 248 -14.54 -34.87 -18.94
CA TYR A 248 -13.30 -34.21 -19.34
C TYR A 248 -12.14 -34.52 -18.39
N ILE A 249 -12.42 -34.62 -17.09
CA ILE A 249 -11.43 -35.10 -16.10
C ILE A 249 -10.99 -36.53 -16.43
N ALA A 250 -11.92 -37.42 -16.80
CA ALA A 250 -11.59 -38.78 -17.20
C ALA A 250 -10.70 -38.82 -18.47
N GLU A 251 -10.98 -37.97 -19.46
CA GLU A 251 -10.15 -37.81 -20.65
C GLU A 251 -8.72 -37.36 -20.30
N LEU A 252 -8.57 -36.36 -19.43
CA LEU A 252 -7.25 -35.90 -18.98
C LEU A 252 -6.49 -36.96 -18.17
N LYS A 253 -7.19 -37.75 -17.33
CA LYS A 253 -6.59 -38.88 -16.62
C LYS A 253 -6.09 -39.95 -17.58
N ARG A 254 -6.85 -40.26 -18.64
CA ARG A 254 -6.42 -41.19 -19.69
C ARG A 254 -5.18 -40.64 -20.41
N LEU A 255 -5.18 -39.35 -20.77
CA LEU A 255 -4.02 -38.69 -21.37
C LEU A 255 -2.78 -38.76 -20.46
N ALA A 256 -2.92 -38.55 -19.15
CA ALA A 256 -1.81 -38.69 -18.20
C ALA A 256 -1.26 -40.13 -18.14
N TYR A 257 -2.11 -41.15 -18.31
CA TYR A 257 -1.71 -42.55 -18.40
C TYR A 257 -0.98 -42.85 -19.72
N GLU A 258 -1.51 -42.38 -20.84
CA GLU A 258 -0.88 -42.49 -22.18
C GLU A 258 0.50 -41.81 -22.21
N LEU A 259 0.65 -40.67 -21.53
CA LEU A 259 1.91 -39.95 -21.37
C LEU A 259 2.84 -40.54 -20.30
N MET A 260 2.44 -41.63 -19.63
CA MET A 260 3.22 -42.31 -18.58
C MET A 260 3.59 -41.41 -17.39
N ILE A 261 2.77 -40.40 -17.07
CA ILE A 261 2.96 -39.46 -15.93
C ILE A 261 1.87 -39.59 -14.87
N ALA A 262 0.94 -40.53 -15.01
CA ALA A 262 -0.22 -40.67 -14.12
C ALA A 262 0.12 -40.79 -12.62
N ASN A 263 1.28 -41.34 -12.29
CA ASN A 263 1.80 -41.46 -10.92
C ASN A 263 2.35 -40.15 -10.33
N GLN A 264 2.65 -39.14 -11.16
CA GLN A 264 3.12 -37.82 -10.74
C GLN A 264 2.01 -36.77 -10.70
N VAL A 265 0.81 -37.08 -11.20
CA VAL A 265 -0.32 -36.15 -11.29
C VAL A 265 -1.33 -36.39 -10.17
N HIS A 266 -1.57 -35.37 -9.35
CA HIS A 266 -2.47 -35.39 -8.20
C HIS A 266 -3.73 -34.57 -8.48
N TRP A 267 -4.89 -35.21 -8.42
CA TRP A 267 -6.19 -34.56 -8.67
C TRP A 267 -6.85 -34.18 -7.34
N LEU A 268 -6.80 -32.91 -6.98
CA LEU A 268 -7.14 -32.44 -5.63
C LEU A 268 -8.63 -32.11 -5.44
N GLY A 269 -9.40 -32.04 -6.53
CA GLY A 269 -10.79 -31.58 -6.50
C GLY A 269 -10.88 -30.07 -6.23
N MET A 270 -12.05 -29.59 -5.79
CA MET A 270 -12.25 -28.18 -5.49
C MET A 270 -11.62 -27.82 -4.14
N LEU A 271 -10.67 -26.89 -4.15
CA LEU A 271 -10.07 -26.33 -2.94
C LEU A 271 -10.82 -25.05 -2.52
N ARG A 272 -10.99 -24.87 -1.20
CA ARG A 272 -11.65 -23.72 -0.57
C ARG A 272 -10.86 -23.29 0.67
N ASP A 273 -11.08 -22.06 1.09
CA ASP A 273 -10.60 -21.50 2.36
C ASP A 273 -9.10 -21.75 2.60
N ASP A 274 -8.72 -22.09 3.83
CA ASP A 274 -7.32 -22.28 4.22
C ASP A 274 -6.60 -23.38 3.43
N VAL A 275 -7.32 -24.41 2.98
CA VAL A 275 -6.72 -25.50 2.17
C VAL A 275 -6.29 -24.97 0.80
N LYS A 276 -7.06 -24.04 0.22
CA LYS A 276 -6.68 -23.37 -1.04
C LYS A 276 -5.41 -22.55 -0.86
N TRP A 277 -5.36 -21.74 0.20
CA TRP A 277 -4.21 -20.89 0.48
C TRP A 277 -2.96 -21.71 0.83
N GLY A 278 -3.12 -22.80 1.60
CA GLY A 278 -2.05 -23.74 1.90
C GLY A 278 -1.46 -24.36 0.62
N ALA A 279 -2.31 -24.74 -0.35
CA ALA A 279 -1.84 -25.26 -1.63
C ALA A 279 -0.99 -24.22 -2.40
N LEU A 280 -1.42 -22.95 -2.42
CA LEU A 280 -0.70 -21.86 -3.10
C LEU A 280 0.66 -21.60 -2.42
N HIS A 281 0.68 -21.52 -1.09
CA HIS A 281 1.90 -21.30 -0.30
C HIS A 281 2.89 -22.47 -0.34
N SER A 282 2.42 -23.70 -0.58
CA SER A 282 3.27 -24.89 -0.65
C SER A 282 3.78 -25.23 -2.05
N ALA A 283 3.21 -24.64 -3.10
CA ALA A 283 3.62 -24.90 -4.49
C ALA A 283 4.95 -24.21 -4.82
N GLU A 284 5.80 -24.85 -5.62
CA GLU A 284 7.03 -24.20 -6.12
C GLU A 284 6.74 -23.12 -7.16
N ALA A 285 5.72 -23.38 -7.98
CA ALA A 285 5.17 -22.40 -8.90
C ALA A 285 3.72 -22.75 -9.22
N PHE A 286 2.96 -21.72 -9.54
CA PHE A 286 1.62 -21.84 -10.10
C PHE A 286 1.71 -21.85 -11.64
N ILE A 287 0.98 -22.74 -12.32
CA ILE A 287 1.02 -22.86 -13.78
C ILE A 287 -0.36 -22.81 -14.42
N LEU A 288 -0.52 -21.96 -15.45
CA LEU A 288 -1.78 -21.76 -16.19
C LEU A 288 -1.53 -21.53 -17.69
N PRO A 289 -1.41 -22.60 -18.50
CA PRO A 289 -1.24 -22.51 -19.96
C PRO A 289 -2.59 -22.33 -20.67
N SER A 290 -3.38 -21.35 -20.23
CA SER A 290 -4.75 -21.17 -20.74
C SER A 290 -4.74 -20.65 -22.18
N HIS A 291 -5.66 -21.13 -23.02
CA HIS A 291 -5.90 -20.54 -24.35
C HIS A 291 -6.60 -19.17 -24.27
N GLN A 292 -7.20 -18.86 -23.13
CA GLN A 292 -7.93 -17.63 -22.90
C GLN A 292 -8.19 -17.45 -21.40
N GLU A 293 -7.67 -16.36 -20.83
CA GLU A 293 -7.99 -15.93 -19.47
C GLU A 293 -8.10 -14.41 -19.41
N ASN A 294 -9.21 -13.91 -18.85
CA ASN A 294 -9.44 -12.46 -18.81
C ASN A 294 -8.61 -11.75 -17.76
N PHE A 295 -8.46 -12.34 -16.57
CA PHE A 295 -7.65 -11.76 -15.50
C PHE A 295 -6.84 -12.85 -14.81
N GLY A 296 -7.46 -13.98 -14.47
CA GLY A 296 -6.77 -15.06 -13.78
C GLY A 296 -6.60 -14.74 -12.30
N ILE A 297 -7.72 -14.71 -11.56
CA ILE A 297 -7.70 -14.45 -10.10
C ILE A 297 -6.72 -15.40 -9.40
N ALA A 298 -6.71 -16.69 -9.75
CA ALA A 298 -5.78 -17.66 -9.16
C ALA A 298 -4.30 -17.35 -9.44
N VAL A 299 -3.99 -16.69 -10.56
CA VAL A 299 -2.62 -16.20 -10.87
C VAL A 299 -2.24 -15.11 -9.88
N ALA A 300 -3.11 -14.11 -9.70
CA ALA A 300 -2.89 -13.03 -8.75
C ALA A 300 -2.86 -13.55 -7.29
N GLU A 301 -3.70 -14.52 -6.94
CA GLU A 301 -3.66 -15.18 -5.62
C GLU A 301 -2.34 -15.93 -5.40
N ALA A 302 -1.80 -16.62 -6.40
CA ALA A 302 -0.49 -17.26 -6.32
C ALA A 302 0.64 -16.22 -6.12
N MET A 303 0.66 -15.16 -6.93
CA MET A 303 1.60 -14.05 -6.75
C MET A 303 1.50 -13.44 -5.35
N SER A 304 0.29 -13.33 -4.81
CA SER A 304 0.06 -12.81 -3.46
C SER A 304 0.67 -13.69 -2.36
N CYS A 305 0.91 -14.98 -2.63
CA CYS A 305 1.55 -15.92 -1.71
C CYS A 305 3.08 -16.01 -1.92
N SER A 306 3.67 -15.10 -2.71
CA SER A 306 5.06 -15.17 -3.16
C SER A 306 5.37 -16.40 -4.03
N THR A 307 4.34 -16.99 -4.65
CA THR A 307 4.48 -18.15 -5.54
C THR A 307 4.74 -17.66 -6.97
N PRO A 308 5.88 -18.00 -7.59
CA PRO A 308 6.13 -17.72 -9.01
C PRO A 308 5.00 -18.21 -9.91
N VAL A 309 4.70 -17.48 -10.99
CA VAL A 309 3.64 -17.84 -11.93
C VAL A 309 4.17 -18.17 -13.32
N LEU A 310 3.72 -19.29 -13.89
CA LEU A 310 4.08 -19.77 -15.22
C LEU A 310 2.83 -19.75 -16.09
N ILE A 311 2.72 -18.80 -17.00
CA ILE A 311 1.47 -18.56 -17.72
C ILE A 311 1.66 -18.48 -19.24
N SER A 312 0.58 -18.71 -19.97
CA SER A 312 0.57 -18.39 -21.40
C SER A 312 0.39 -16.89 -21.64
N ASP A 313 0.80 -16.44 -22.82
CA ASP A 313 0.58 -15.08 -23.35
C ASP A 313 -0.91 -14.77 -23.65
N LYS A 314 -1.83 -15.71 -23.42
CA LYS A 314 -3.28 -15.53 -23.52
C LYS A 314 -3.97 -15.26 -22.19
N VAL A 315 -3.20 -15.14 -21.10
CA VAL A 315 -3.68 -14.57 -19.84
C VAL A 315 -3.49 -13.07 -19.90
N ASN A 316 -4.56 -12.27 -19.95
CA ASN A 316 -4.48 -10.84 -20.27
C ASN A 316 -3.63 -9.98 -19.32
N ILE A 317 -3.19 -10.49 -18.16
CA ILE A 317 -2.26 -9.81 -17.22
C ILE A 317 -0.79 -10.22 -17.41
N TRP A 318 -0.45 -10.87 -18.52
CA TRP A 318 0.88 -11.42 -18.77
C TRP A 318 1.96 -10.33 -18.83
N ARG A 319 1.62 -9.11 -19.26
CA ARG A 319 2.57 -8.00 -19.38
C ARG A 319 3.02 -7.51 -18.01
N GLU A 320 2.07 -7.38 -17.08
CA GLU A 320 2.30 -6.98 -15.70
C GLU A 320 3.16 -8.04 -14.99
N ILE A 321 2.91 -9.31 -15.25
CA ILE A 321 3.72 -10.43 -14.73
C ILE A 321 5.15 -10.37 -15.27
N ALA A 322 5.32 -10.25 -16.59
CA ALA A 322 6.62 -10.13 -17.22
C ALA A 322 7.40 -8.90 -16.75
N ALA A 323 6.73 -7.74 -16.63
CA ALA A 323 7.34 -6.50 -16.15
C ALA A 323 7.79 -6.59 -14.69
N SER A 324 7.02 -7.28 -13.84
CA SER A 324 7.40 -7.51 -12.44
C SER A 324 8.52 -8.54 -12.27
N ARG A 325 8.82 -9.34 -13.31
CA ARG A 325 9.69 -10.54 -13.22
C ARG A 325 9.21 -11.56 -12.18
N GLY A 326 7.91 -11.54 -11.83
CA GLY A 326 7.28 -12.47 -10.89
C GLY A 326 6.90 -13.83 -11.48
N GLY A 327 7.26 -14.09 -12.73
CA GLY A 327 6.85 -15.28 -13.46
C GLY A 327 7.40 -15.35 -14.87
N LEU A 328 7.14 -16.49 -15.53
CA LEU A 328 7.50 -16.74 -16.92
C LEU A 328 6.26 -16.73 -17.81
N VAL A 329 6.42 -16.24 -19.04
CA VAL A 329 5.36 -16.15 -20.06
C VAL A 329 5.82 -16.81 -21.35
N GLN A 330 4.98 -17.69 -21.92
CA GLN A 330 5.25 -18.37 -23.19
C GLN A 330 3.99 -18.45 -24.06
N ALA A 331 4.15 -18.88 -25.31
CA ALA A 331 3.02 -19.11 -26.22
C ALA A 331 2.08 -20.23 -25.71
N ASP A 332 0.78 -20.14 -26.02
CA ASP A 332 -0.27 -21.11 -25.65
C ASP A 332 -0.22 -22.43 -26.44
N THR A 333 0.92 -23.11 -26.37
CA THR A 333 1.20 -24.38 -27.04
C THR A 333 1.79 -25.40 -26.07
N ALA A 334 1.83 -26.68 -26.46
CA ALA A 334 2.47 -27.72 -25.66
C ALA A 334 3.98 -27.43 -25.48
N VAL A 335 4.66 -27.00 -26.56
CA VAL A 335 6.07 -26.59 -26.54
C VAL A 335 6.29 -25.37 -25.65
N GLY A 336 5.42 -24.36 -25.73
CA GLY A 336 5.49 -23.20 -24.84
C GLY A 336 5.33 -23.59 -23.37
N THR A 337 4.41 -24.52 -23.08
CA THR A 337 4.20 -25.04 -21.72
C THR A 337 5.40 -25.86 -21.23
N TYR A 338 6.00 -26.67 -22.09
CA TYR A 338 7.28 -27.34 -21.81
C TYR A 338 8.38 -26.33 -21.49
N ASN A 339 8.55 -25.27 -22.30
CA ASN A 339 9.54 -24.22 -22.06
C ASN A 339 9.33 -23.51 -20.72
N LEU A 340 8.09 -23.20 -20.33
CA LEU A 340 7.79 -22.61 -19.01
C LEU A 340 8.33 -23.48 -17.87
N ILE A 341 8.07 -24.78 -17.92
CA ILE A 341 8.46 -25.74 -16.89
C ILE A 341 9.99 -25.89 -16.89
N ARG A 342 10.57 -26.16 -18.05
CA ARG A 342 12.01 -26.34 -18.22
C ARG A 342 12.79 -25.11 -17.75
N ASP A 343 12.41 -23.93 -18.21
CA ASP A 343 13.16 -22.69 -17.92
C ASP A 343 13.04 -22.33 -16.44
N PHE A 344 11.89 -22.56 -15.81
CA PHE A 344 11.74 -22.38 -14.37
C PHE A 344 12.67 -23.29 -13.57
N TYR A 345 12.78 -24.57 -13.92
CA TYR A 345 13.65 -25.52 -13.22
C TYR A 345 15.14 -25.41 -13.59
N ARG A 346 15.49 -24.66 -14.64
CA ARG A 346 16.88 -24.28 -14.92
C ARG A 346 17.40 -23.16 -14.04
N LEU A 347 16.51 -22.38 -13.43
CA LEU A 347 16.87 -21.34 -12.48
C LEU A 347 17.39 -21.97 -11.19
N SER A 348 18.42 -21.35 -10.62
CA SER A 348 18.89 -21.67 -9.27
C SER A 348 17.79 -21.46 -8.23
N GLU A 349 17.93 -22.09 -7.06
CA GLU A 349 17.00 -21.89 -5.94
C GLU A 349 16.91 -20.42 -5.50
N ALA A 350 18.04 -19.70 -5.53
CA ALA A 350 18.09 -18.27 -5.24
C ALA A 350 17.30 -17.45 -6.28
N GLU A 351 17.43 -17.75 -7.56
CA GLU A 351 16.68 -17.08 -8.63
C GLU A 351 15.17 -17.36 -8.55
N ARG A 352 14.78 -18.60 -8.21
CA ARG A 352 13.37 -18.95 -7.99
C ARG A 352 12.78 -18.24 -6.78
N THR A 353 13.55 -18.14 -5.69
CA THR A 353 13.17 -17.38 -4.49
C THR A 353 13.00 -15.90 -4.83
N GLN A 354 13.94 -15.32 -5.58
CA GLN A 354 13.85 -13.93 -6.03
C GLN A 354 12.64 -13.69 -6.94
N MET A 355 12.32 -14.65 -7.82
CA MET A 355 11.10 -14.61 -8.65
C MET A 355 9.84 -14.63 -7.79
N GLY A 356 9.82 -15.39 -6.68
CA GLY A 356 8.72 -15.39 -5.71
C GLY A 356 8.54 -14.05 -5.01
N VAL A 357 9.63 -13.43 -4.56
CA VAL A 357 9.61 -12.06 -4.00
C VAL A 357 9.08 -11.06 -5.02
N ALA A 358 9.59 -11.13 -6.26
CA ALA A 358 9.15 -10.29 -7.36
C ALA A 358 7.66 -10.50 -7.71
N ALA A 359 7.14 -11.72 -7.58
CA ALA A 359 5.73 -12.03 -7.75
C ALA A 359 4.88 -11.29 -6.70
N ARG A 360 5.28 -11.34 -5.43
CA ARG A 360 4.59 -10.63 -4.35
C ARG A 360 4.60 -9.11 -4.55
N GLU A 361 5.74 -8.55 -4.94
CA GLU A 361 5.86 -7.11 -5.24
C GLU A 361 5.00 -6.72 -6.45
N GLY A 362 4.99 -7.54 -7.50
CA GLY A 362 4.12 -7.36 -8.67
C GLY A 362 2.64 -7.38 -8.29
N PHE A 363 2.25 -8.27 -7.38
CA PHE A 363 0.90 -8.33 -6.83
C PHE A 363 0.52 -7.05 -6.06
N LEU A 364 1.36 -6.62 -5.11
CA LEU A 364 1.09 -5.42 -4.31
C LEU A 364 0.96 -4.16 -5.19
N ARG A 365 1.77 -4.09 -6.25
CA ARG A 365 1.77 -2.95 -7.17
C ARG A 365 0.55 -2.90 -8.09
N ASN A 366 0.10 -4.04 -8.59
CA ASN A 366 -0.82 -4.10 -9.73
C ASN A 366 -2.18 -4.73 -9.41
N PHE A 367 -2.27 -5.60 -8.40
CA PHE A 367 -3.42 -6.50 -8.20
C PHE A 367 -4.03 -6.45 -6.80
N GLU A 368 -3.46 -5.68 -5.85
CA GLU A 368 -4.05 -5.56 -4.51
C GLU A 368 -5.44 -4.90 -4.55
N ILE A 369 -6.41 -5.53 -3.88
CA ILE A 369 -7.80 -5.05 -3.84
C ILE A 369 -7.98 -3.63 -3.31
N GLU A 370 -7.16 -3.21 -2.34
CA GLU A 370 -7.26 -1.88 -1.72
C GLU A 370 -6.94 -0.80 -2.76
N ALA A 371 -5.78 -0.90 -3.43
CA ALA A 371 -5.39 0.02 -4.50
C ALA A 371 -6.38 -0.02 -5.70
N ALA A 372 -6.82 -1.22 -6.09
CA ALA A 372 -7.73 -1.40 -7.22
C ALA A 372 -9.12 -0.80 -6.98
N ALA A 373 -9.65 -0.89 -5.76
CA ALA A 373 -10.93 -0.28 -5.41
C ALA A 373 -10.86 1.25 -5.47
N LEU A 374 -9.74 1.84 -5.06
CA LEU A 374 -9.49 3.28 -5.19
C LEU A 374 -9.37 3.69 -6.67
N ASP A 375 -8.64 2.93 -7.48
CA ASP A 375 -8.58 3.15 -8.94
C ASP A 375 -9.94 3.07 -9.60
N PHE A 376 -10.76 2.09 -9.21
CA PHE A 376 -12.13 1.98 -9.65
C PHE A 376 -12.94 3.24 -9.28
N ALA A 377 -12.86 3.71 -8.03
CA ALA A 377 -13.53 4.94 -7.59
C ALA A 377 -13.07 6.16 -8.40
N ARG A 378 -11.76 6.30 -8.65
CA ARG A 378 -11.21 7.34 -9.53
C ARG A 378 -11.78 7.26 -10.94
N ALA A 379 -11.80 6.07 -11.52
CA ALA A 379 -12.26 5.83 -12.88
C ALA A 379 -13.77 6.02 -13.07
N ILE A 380 -14.57 6.06 -12.01
CA ILE A 380 -15.98 6.45 -12.10
C ILE A 380 -16.22 7.93 -11.74
N GLY A 381 -15.14 8.71 -11.53
CA GLY A 381 -15.18 10.15 -11.27
C GLY A 381 -15.25 10.52 -9.79
N PHE A 382 -14.93 9.60 -8.88
CA PHE A 382 -15.18 9.74 -7.44
C PHE A 382 -13.96 9.42 -6.57
N ALA A 383 -12.77 9.84 -6.98
CA ALA A 383 -11.65 9.95 -6.05
C ALA A 383 -12.08 10.74 -4.79
N PRO A 384 -11.53 10.48 -3.58
CA PRO A 384 -11.24 11.61 -2.70
C PRO A 384 -10.42 12.57 -3.57
N SER A 385 -10.98 13.74 -3.83
CA SER A 385 -10.51 14.71 -4.83
C SER A 385 -9.03 14.57 -5.19
N VAL A 386 -8.76 13.88 -6.28
CA VAL A 386 -7.67 14.32 -7.15
C VAL A 386 -8.34 15.42 -7.95
N ALA A 387 -8.20 16.64 -7.42
CA ALA A 387 -8.18 17.90 -8.13
C ALA A 387 -8.64 17.80 -9.60
N SER A 388 -9.83 18.34 -9.90
CA SER A 388 -10.19 18.64 -11.29
C SER A 388 -9.06 19.46 -11.93
N GLU A 389 -8.86 19.37 -13.23
CA GLU A 389 -7.79 20.10 -13.94
C GLU A 389 -7.85 21.63 -13.74
N ALA A 390 -8.95 22.16 -13.17
CA ALA A 390 -9.09 23.55 -12.73
C ALA A 390 -8.43 23.88 -11.37
N SER A 391 -7.96 22.91 -10.59
CA SER A 391 -7.31 23.13 -9.28
C SER A 391 -5.82 22.75 -9.24
N ARG A 392 -5.18 22.60 -10.41
CA ARG A 392 -3.80 22.13 -10.54
C ARG A 392 -2.72 23.12 -10.07
N ASN A 393 -3.03 24.39 -9.84
CA ASN A 393 -2.03 25.38 -9.43
C ASN A 393 -2.51 26.13 -8.20
N LYS A 394 -2.18 25.61 -7.01
CA LYS A 394 -2.45 26.27 -5.73
C LYS A 394 -1.21 27.03 -5.29
N LYS A 395 -1.39 28.20 -4.70
CA LYS A 395 -0.31 28.93 -4.04
C LYS A 395 -0.35 28.67 -2.54
N ILE A 396 0.68 28.01 -1.99
CA ILE A 396 0.72 27.55 -0.60
C ILE A 396 1.85 28.27 0.13
N LEU A 397 1.53 28.87 1.27
CA LEU A 397 2.53 29.45 2.17
C LEU A 397 2.84 28.47 3.29
N GLN A 398 4.10 28.12 3.49
CA GLN A 398 4.55 27.44 4.70
C GLN A 398 5.22 28.43 5.64
N VAL A 399 4.90 28.34 6.92
CA VAL A 399 5.45 29.20 7.96
C VAL A 399 6.23 28.33 8.94
N ILE A 400 7.49 28.67 9.15
CA ILE A 400 8.35 28.00 10.11
C ILE A 400 9.16 29.03 10.91
N HIS A 401 9.50 28.70 12.15
CA HIS A 401 10.27 29.61 13.00
C HIS A 401 11.68 29.89 12.45
N SER A 402 12.39 28.84 12.02
CA SER A 402 13.78 28.91 11.55
C SER A 402 14.01 27.90 10.44
N THR A 403 14.92 28.24 9.52
CA THR A 403 15.33 27.38 8.39
C THR A 403 16.70 26.72 8.60
N VAL A 404 17.30 26.87 9.79
CA VAL A 404 18.57 26.24 10.17
C VAL A 404 18.41 24.70 10.24
N PRO A 405 19.13 23.90 9.42
CA PRO A 405 19.00 22.45 9.41
C PRO A 405 19.29 21.78 10.78
N GLU A 406 20.20 22.36 11.57
CA GLU A 406 20.57 21.90 12.90
C GLU A 406 19.42 22.02 13.92
N SER A 407 18.39 22.82 13.62
CA SER A 407 17.21 23.02 14.47
C SER A 407 16.27 21.81 14.51
N GLY A 408 16.38 20.87 13.57
CA GLY A 408 15.80 19.52 13.66
C GLY A 408 14.86 19.11 12.52
N GLY A 409 14.04 18.08 12.77
CA GLY A 409 13.18 17.43 11.77
C GLY A 409 12.11 18.30 11.08
N PRO A 410 11.53 19.35 11.69
CA PRO A 410 10.47 20.13 11.04
C PRO A 410 10.89 20.88 9.76
N ILE A 411 12.11 21.43 9.69
CA ILE A 411 12.57 22.14 8.48
C ILE A 411 12.84 21.16 7.33
N GLU A 412 13.38 19.97 7.61
CA GLU A 412 13.50 18.93 6.60
C GLU A 412 12.11 18.51 6.07
N ALA A 413 11.10 18.42 6.93
CA ALA A 413 9.73 18.16 6.51
C ALA A 413 9.21 19.23 5.55
N VAL A 414 9.36 20.51 5.92
CA VAL A 414 8.97 21.67 5.09
C VAL A 414 9.66 21.60 3.73
N ARG A 415 10.98 21.36 3.73
CA ARG A 415 11.75 21.31 2.50
C ARG A 415 11.27 20.20 1.57
N ARG A 416 11.12 18.98 2.09
CA ARG A 416 10.73 17.82 1.28
C ARG A 416 9.30 17.90 0.77
N ILE A 417 8.35 18.32 1.60
CA ILE A 417 6.96 18.44 1.14
C ILE A 417 6.83 19.54 0.10
N SER A 418 7.61 20.63 0.23
CA SER A 418 7.66 21.69 -0.78
C SER A 418 8.19 21.19 -2.12
N GLU A 419 9.27 20.40 -2.13
CA GLU A 419 9.82 19.78 -3.35
C GLU A 419 8.75 18.94 -4.08
N VAL A 420 8.00 18.11 -3.35
CA VAL A 420 6.93 17.28 -3.96
C VAL A 420 5.78 18.13 -4.46
N LEU A 421 5.27 19.07 -3.66
CA LEU A 421 4.15 19.94 -4.06
C LEU A 421 4.50 20.77 -5.32
N ILE A 422 5.74 21.25 -5.44
CA ILE A 422 6.23 21.94 -6.62
C ILE A 422 6.30 21.00 -7.83
N SER A 423 6.79 19.77 -7.64
CA SER A 423 6.83 18.76 -8.71
C SER A 423 5.42 18.38 -9.22
N GLU A 424 4.40 18.51 -8.37
CA GLU A 424 2.99 18.30 -8.72
C GLU A 424 2.32 19.54 -9.35
N GLY A 425 3.07 20.64 -9.55
CA GLY A 425 2.65 21.84 -10.24
C GLY A 425 2.10 22.97 -9.36
N HIS A 426 2.27 22.89 -8.04
CA HIS A 426 1.87 23.93 -7.10
C HIS A 426 2.98 24.96 -6.86
N GLN A 427 2.60 26.17 -6.45
CA GLN A 427 3.53 27.20 -6.02
C GLN A 427 3.67 27.15 -4.50
N VAL A 428 4.89 27.03 -3.99
CA VAL A 428 5.17 27.02 -2.56
C VAL A 428 6.14 28.14 -2.22
N GLU A 429 5.80 28.94 -1.21
CA GLU A 429 6.69 29.92 -0.59
C GLU A 429 6.85 29.58 0.89
N VAL A 430 8.02 29.86 1.48
CA VAL A 430 8.28 29.65 2.90
C VAL A 430 8.56 30.99 3.59
N ALA A 431 7.82 31.32 4.65
CA ALA A 431 8.09 32.49 5.48
C ALA A 431 8.73 32.08 6.83
N CYS A 432 9.77 32.80 7.24
CA CYS A 432 10.50 32.53 8.47
C CYS A 432 10.88 33.80 9.27
N LEU A 433 11.31 33.61 10.52
CA LEU A 433 11.74 34.67 11.45
C LEU A 433 13.27 34.85 11.42
N GLU A 434 13.83 34.92 10.23
CA GLU A 434 15.25 35.15 9.93
C GLU A 434 15.35 36.35 8.98
N THR A 435 16.52 36.97 8.84
CA THR A 435 16.70 38.04 7.85
C THR A 435 16.64 37.50 6.43
N GLU A 436 16.29 38.34 5.45
CA GLU A 436 16.25 37.97 4.04
C GLU A 436 17.62 37.46 3.54
N GLU A 437 18.71 38.05 4.04
CA GLU A 437 20.08 37.63 3.71
C GLU A 437 20.38 36.22 4.23
N GLU A 438 20.02 35.92 5.48
CA GLU A 438 20.17 34.58 6.06
C GLU A 438 19.29 33.55 5.36
N ALA A 439 18.03 33.89 5.09
CA ALA A 439 17.10 33.03 4.35
C ALA A 439 17.63 32.71 2.94
N SER A 440 18.08 33.73 2.21
CA SER A 440 18.60 33.61 0.84
C SER A 440 19.96 32.91 0.77
N SER A 441 20.77 32.98 1.83
CA SER A 441 22.08 32.30 1.89
C SER A 441 21.94 30.77 1.86
N ARG A 442 20.76 30.25 2.18
CA ARG A 442 20.50 28.81 2.21
C ARG A 442 19.95 28.36 0.86
N ALA A 443 20.64 27.42 0.22
CA ALA A 443 20.31 26.91 -1.11
C ALA A 443 19.05 26.02 -1.09
N PHE A 444 17.88 26.62 -0.95
CA PHE A 444 16.60 25.94 -1.09
C PHE A 444 16.11 25.99 -2.55
N PRO A 445 15.44 24.94 -3.05
CA PRO A 445 14.94 24.91 -4.42
C PRO A 445 13.65 25.72 -4.64
N PHE A 446 13.25 26.56 -3.68
CA PHE A 446 12.00 27.33 -3.68
C PHE A 446 12.17 28.67 -2.93
N PRO A 447 11.29 29.67 -3.16
CA PRO A 447 11.38 30.97 -2.51
C PRO A 447 11.24 30.89 -1.00
N ILE A 448 12.16 31.55 -0.28
CA ILE A 448 12.07 31.77 1.17
C ILE A 448 12.07 33.27 1.44
N VAL A 449 11.11 33.72 2.24
CA VAL A 449 10.97 35.09 2.68
C VAL A 449 11.42 35.19 4.14
N GLY A 450 12.51 35.93 4.35
CA GLY A 450 13.05 36.25 5.67
C GLY A 450 12.48 37.57 6.18
N LEU A 451 11.64 37.50 7.22
CA LEU A 451 10.90 38.67 7.73
C LEU A 451 11.59 39.37 8.91
N GLY A 452 12.84 39.02 9.17
CA GLY A 452 13.71 39.59 10.21
C GLY A 452 13.71 38.78 11.51
N GLU A 453 14.79 38.93 12.28
CA GLU A 453 14.95 38.25 13.56
C GLU A 453 13.89 38.68 14.58
N GLY A 454 13.35 37.70 15.30
CA GLY A 454 12.42 37.93 16.39
C GLY A 454 13.11 38.33 17.70
N LYS A 455 12.48 39.21 18.48
CA LYS A 455 12.98 39.61 19.81
C LYS A 455 12.78 38.48 20.84
N GLY A 456 13.88 38.06 21.46
CA GLY A 456 13.91 37.08 22.54
C GLY A 456 13.57 35.66 22.10
N ARG A 457 13.53 34.71 23.05
CA ARG A 457 13.31 33.27 22.77
C ARG A 457 11.93 32.95 22.16
N PHE A 458 10.95 33.83 22.33
CA PHE A 458 9.64 33.67 21.70
C PHE A 458 9.66 34.10 20.24
N GLY A 459 10.61 34.95 19.84
CA GLY A 459 10.76 35.41 18.46
C GLY A 459 9.77 36.50 18.05
N TYR A 460 9.40 37.42 18.96
CA TYR A 460 8.42 38.46 18.65
C TYR A 460 8.88 39.38 17.50
N ASN A 461 8.13 39.41 16.41
CA ASN A 461 8.42 40.26 15.26
C ASN A 461 7.11 40.83 14.65
N PRO A 462 6.78 42.12 14.85
CA PRO A 462 5.55 42.70 14.32
C PRO A 462 5.55 42.80 12.79
N THR A 463 6.72 42.94 12.15
CA THR A 463 6.88 42.96 10.69
C THR A 463 6.39 41.65 10.08
N PHE A 464 6.73 40.52 10.71
CA PHE A 464 6.23 39.20 10.31
C PHE A 464 4.69 39.15 10.29
N THR A 465 4.04 39.66 11.34
CA THR A 465 2.57 39.68 11.44
C THR A 465 1.92 40.59 10.40
N ASN A 466 2.52 41.75 10.14
CA ASN A 466 2.03 42.69 9.13
C ASN A 466 2.16 42.11 7.72
N TRP A 467 3.28 41.48 7.42
CA TRP A 467 3.50 40.83 6.12
C TRP A 467 2.47 39.72 5.86
N ILE A 468 2.22 38.85 6.85
CA ILE A 468 1.17 37.81 6.73
C ILE A 468 -0.19 38.46 6.46
N ARG A 469 -0.53 39.56 7.16
CA ARG A 469 -1.82 40.25 6.97
C ARG A 469 -1.98 40.83 5.57
N GLU A 470 -0.90 41.34 4.98
CA GLU A 470 -0.90 41.98 3.66
C GLU A 470 -0.95 40.95 2.51
N ASN A 471 -0.25 39.82 2.67
CA ASN A 471 -0.03 38.83 1.61
C ASN A 471 -0.91 37.58 1.72
N ALA A 472 -1.56 37.32 2.86
CA ALA A 472 -2.32 36.07 3.08
C ALA A 472 -3.36 35.78 1.98
N LYS A 473 -3.99 36.81 1.42
CA LYS A 473 -5.00 36.71 0.35
C LYS A 473 -4.45 36.17 -0.98
N ASP A 474 -3.14 36.24 -1.17
CA ASP A 474 -2.47 35.76 -2.39
C ASP A 474 -2.24 34.24 -2.35
N PHE A 475 -2.44 33.62 -1.19
CA PHE A 475 -2.28 32.19 -0.98
C PHE A 475 -3.64 31.48 -0.86
N ASP A 476 -3.73 30.28 -1.42
CA ASP A 476 -4.88 29.37 -1.26
C ASP A 476 -4.95 28.77 0.14
N ALA A 477 -3.81 28.56 0.78
CA ALA A 477 -3.72 28.09 2.16
C ALA A 477 -2.37 28.40 2.80
N VAL A 478 -2.36 28.41 4.14
CA VAL A 478 -1.17 28.59 4.96
C VAL A 478 -0.94 27.36 5.85
N ILE A 479 0.28 26.86 5.93
CA ILE A 479 0.67 25.76 6.83
C ILE A 479 1.63 26.29 7.88
N LEU A 480 1.27 26.16 9.15
CA LEU A 480 2.12 26.57 10.27
C LEU A 480 2.87 25.35 10.81
N HIS A 481 4.19 25.45 10.96
CA HIS A 481 5.05 24.37 11.47
C HIS A 481 5.53 24.68 12.89
N GLY A 482 4.98 23.95 13.86
CA GLY A 482 5.36 24.03 15.26
C GLY A 482 4.52 25.01 16.07
N LEU A 483 4.70 24.91 17.39
CA LEU A 483 3.93 25.61 18.42
C LEU A 483 4.87 26.36 19.37
N TRP A 484 4.28 27.15 20.27
CA TRP A 484 4.98 27.81 21.39
C TRP A 484 6.00 28.88 20.98
N ASN A 485 5.89 29.41 19.77
CA ASN A 485 6.75 30.45 19.21
C ASN A 485 5.90 31.53 18.54
N TYR A 486 6.50 32.68 18.24
CA TYR A 486 5.77 33.79 17.66
C TYR A 486 5.36 33.54 16.20
N SER A 487 6.00 32.62 15.47
CA SER A 487 5.56 32.30 14.11
C SER A 487 4.13 31.72 14.10
N SER A 488 3.75 30.87 15.07
CA SER A 488 2.37 30.36 15.17
C SER A 488 1.38 31.46 15.57
N LEU A 489 1.68 32.23 16.62
CA LEU A 489 0.82 33.31 17.10
C LEU A 489 0.71 34.48 16.11
N GLY A 490 1.84 34.92 15.57
CA GLY A 490 1.94 36.03 14.61
C GLY A 490 1.23 35.71 13.30
N ALA A 491 1.33 34.46 12.82
CA ALA A 491 0.57 34.04 11.65
C ALA A 491 -0.93 34.06 11.92
N TRP A 492 -1.38 33.53 13.07
CA TRP A 492 -2.80 33.63 13.47
C TRP A 492 -3.28 35.08 13.58
N LEU A 493 -2.49 35.98 14.18
CA LEU A 493 -2.84 37.40 14.28
C LEU A 493 -2.99 38.08 12.91
N GLY A 494 -2.21 37.65 11.91
CA GLY A 494 -2.33 38.08 10.52
C GLY A 494 -3.54 37.46 9.80
N LEU A 495 -3.80 36.17 10.03
CA LEU A 495 -4.80 35.37 9.33
C LEU A 495 -6.21 35.45 9.90
N ARG A 496 -6.40 35.77 11.19
CA ARG A 496 -7.71 35.74 11.87
C ARG A 496 -8.79 36.67 11.30
N ARG A 497 -8.42 37.58 10.40
CA ARG A 497 -9.35 38.46 9.65
C ARG A 497 -9.33 38.18 8.14
N SER A 498 -8.56 37.20 7.70
CA SER A 498 -8.47 36.75 6.30
C SER A 498 -9.48 35.63 6.05
N SER A 499 -9.90 35.47 4.79
CA SER A 499 -10.61 34.28 4.31
C SER A 499 -9.68 33.11 4.00
N THR A 500 -8.35 33.34 3.99
CA THR A 500 -7.36 32.30 3.71
C THR A 500 -7.32 31.25 4.81
N PRO A 501 -7.59 29.97 4.51
CA PRO A 501 -7.55 28.91 5.51
C PRO A 501 -6.11 28.61 5.94
N TYR A 502 -5.95 28.14 7.18
CA TYR A 502 -4.66 27.65 7.65
C TYR A 502 -4.74 26.34 8.44
N PHE A 503 -3.62 25.62 8.38
CA PHE A 503 -3.38 24.35 9.06
C PHE A 503 -2.19 24.49 9.99
N ILE A 504 -2.08 23.64 11.00
CA ILE A 504 -0.94 23.69 11.92
C ILE A 504 -0.44 22.29 12.28
N TYR A 505 0.85 22.03 12.04
CA TYR A 505 1.52 20.82 12.48
C TYR A 505 2.01 20.95 13.93
N SER A 506 1.64 19.96 14.74
CA SER A 506 2.05 19.90 16.14
C SER A 506 3.51 19.47 16.33
N HIS A 507 4.05 18.62 15.44
CA HIS A 507 5.43 18.06 15.50
C HIS A 507 5.80 17.48 16.88
N GLY A 508 4.83 16.88 17.57
CA GLY A 508 4.98 16.29 18.90
C GLY A 508 5.05 17.31 20.05
N MET A 509 4.86 18.60 19.77
CA MET A 509 4.96 19.66 20.78
C MET A 509 3.80 19.69 21.79
N LEU A 510 2.79 18.84 21.58
CA LEU A 510 1.64 18.62 22.47
C LEU A 510 1.75 17.33 23.31
N ASP A 511 2.87 16.60 23.27
CA ASP A 511 3.01 15.32 23.98
C ASP A 511 2.84 15.43 25.50
N ARG A 512 1.98 14.57 26.06
CA ARG A 512 1.74 14.38 27.51
C ARG A 512 3.01 14.22 28.35
N TYR A 513 4.07 13.62 27.82
CA TYR A 513 5.35 13.47 28.55
C TYR A 513 5.86 14.81 29.11
N PHE A 514 5.65 15.91 28.39
CA PHE A 514 6.07 17.24 28.85
C PHE A 514 5.35 17.68 30.13
N ARG A 515 4.04 17.39 30.23
CA ARG A 515 3.22 17.68 31.41
C ARG A 515 3.72 16.92 32.62
N ASP A 516 3.97 15.62 32.43
CA ASP A 516 4.30 14.72 33.53
C ASP A 516 5.75 14.98 34.04
N ARG A 517 6.69 15.36 33.16
CA ARG A 517 8.10 15.64 33.53
C ARG A 517 8.37 17.09 33.97
N TYR A 518 7.63 18.06 33.45
CA TYR A 518 7.86 19.50 33.69
C TYR A 518 6.58 20.24 34.10
N PRO A 519 5.98 19.92 35.27
CA PRO A 519 4.66 20.43 35.67
C PRO A 519 4.61 21.97 35.76
N VAL A 520 5.67 22.62 36.26
CA VAL A 520 5.74 24.09 36.33
C VAL A 520 5.74 24.73 34.95
N LYS A 521 6.51 24.17 34.00
CA LYS A 521 6.53 24.66 32.62
C LYS A 521 5.21 24.38 31.91
N HIS A 522 4.55 23.28 32.24
CA HIS A 522 3.21 22.96 31.74
C HIS A 522 2.18 23.98 32.23
N LEU A 523 2.21 24.37 33.51
CA LEU A 523 1.31 25.41 34.02
C LEU A 523 1.50 26.75 33.29
N ALA A 524 2.75 27.17 33.07
CA ALA A 524 3.03 28.38 32.28
C ALA A 524 2.49 28.28 30.85
N LYS A 525 2.65 27.12 30.20
CA LYS A 525 2.06 26.85 28.88
C LYS A 525 0.54 26.77 28.91
N GLN A 526 -0.07 26.30 29.99
CA GLN A 526 -1.53 26.25 30.16
C GLN A 526 -2.13 27.65 30.27
N LEU A 527 -1.44 28.57 30.96
CA LEU A 527 -1.82 29.98 30.96
C LEU A 527 -1.71 30.58 29.56
N TYR A 528 -0.58 30.38 28.88
CA TYR A 528 -0.39 30.83 27.50
C TYR A 528 -1.40 30.19 26.52
N TRP A 529 -1.77 28.93 26.74
CA TRP A 529 -2.80 28.22 25.97
C TRP A 529 -4.17 28.90 26.12
N TRP A 530 -4.57 29.27 27.33
CA TRP A 530 -5.83 30.01 27.57
C TRP A 530 -5.83 31.40 26.94
N LEU A 531 -4.69 32.08 26.94
CA LEU A 531 -4.57 33.44 26.44
C LEU A 531 -4.44 33.53 24.90
N ALA A 532 -3.71 32.58 24.31
CA ALA A 532 -3.23 32.69 22.93
C ALA A 532 -3.22 31.33 22.19
N GLU A 533 -2.31 30.41 22.50
CA GLU A 533 -2.03 29.24 21.65
C GLU A 533 -3.28 28.37 21.40
N GLY A 534 -4.15 28.22 22.39
CA GLY A 534 -5.37 27.43 22.23
C GLY A 534 -6.34 28.03 21.21
N ARG A 535 -6.33 29.35 21.01
CA ARG A 535 -7.11 30.02 19.94
C ARG A 535 -6.49 29.78 18.57
N VAL A 536 -5.16 29.75 18.49
CA VAL A 536 -4.42 29.38 17.26
C VAL A 536 -4.82 27.98 16.80
N LEU A 537 -4.97 27.02 17.72
CA LEU A 537 -5.39 25.67 17.32
C LEU A 537 -6.90 25.55 17.08
N ARG A 538 -7.73 26.27 17.86
CA ARG A 538 -9.19 26.28 17.69
C ARG A 538 -9.60 26.85 16.33
N ASP A 539 -8.97 27.95 15.93
CA ASP A 539 -9.30 28.67 14.70
C ASP A 539 -8.64 28.05 13.46
N ALA A 540 -7.71 27.11 13.65
CA ALA A 540 -7.11 26.37 12.57
C ALA A 540 -8.17 25.49 11.91
N LEU A 541 -8.10 25.40 10.59
CA LEU A 541 -9.01 24.57 9.83
C LEU A 541 -8.83 23.08 10.16
N ALA A 542 -7.58 22.66 10.36
CA ALA A 542 -7.21 21.41 11.00
C ALA A 542 -5.86 21.52 11.71
N VAL A 543 -5.72 20.75 12.79
CA VAL A 543 -4.45 20.50 13.49
C VAL A 543 -3.93 19.16 13.02
N LEU A 544 -2.72 19.17 12.47
CA LEU A 544 -2.10 18.05 11.78
C LEU A 544 -1.14 17.31 12.72
N PHE A 545 -1.31 16.00 12.78
CA PHE A 545 -0.48 15.07 13.55
C PHE A 545 0.22 14.11 12.58
N THR A 546 1.49 13.81 12.85
CA THR A 546 2.35 13.00 11.97
C THR A 546 1.99 11.51 11.99
N CYS A 547 1.40 11.04 13.09
CA CYS A 547 0.97 9.66 13.28
C CYS A 547 -0.17 9.59 14.30
N GLU A 548 -0.84 8.44 14.36
CA GLU A 548 -1.98 8.22 15.25
C GLU A 548 -1.60 8.34 16.73
N GLU A 549 -0.43 7.82 17.11
CA GLU A 549 0.01 7.86 18.51
C GLU A 549 0.31 9.29 18.96
N GLU A 550 0.86 10.16 18.10
CA GLU A 550 1.03 11.59 18.41
C GLU A 550 -0.32 12.25 18.72
N ARG A 551 -1.33 11.97 17.88
CA ARG A 551 -2.70 12.51 18.04
C ARG A 551 -3.32 12.06 19.37
N ILE A 552 -3.20 10.78 19.71
CA ILE A 552 -3.71 10.24 20.97
C ILE A 552 -3.00 10.91 22.16
N ARG A 553 -1.68 11.06 22.10
CA ARG A 553 -0.86 11.65 23.18
C ARG A 553 -1.05 13.16 23.36
N ALA A 554 -1.54 13.86 22.34
CA ALA A 554 -1.85 15.28 22.39
C ALA A 554 -3.21 15.59 23.06
N ARG A 555 -4.11 14.60 23.13
CA ARG A 555 -5.44 14.78 23.73
C ARG A 555 -5.35 15.04 25.23
N ASN A 556 -6.18 15.97 25.70
CA ASN A 556 -6.33 16.31 27.11
C ASN A 556 -5.03 16.76 27.81
N VAL A 557 -4.02 17.22 27.05
CA VAL A 557 -2.80 17.80 27.63
C VAL A 557 -3.03 19.23 28.10
N PHE A 558 -3.83 20.01 27.37
CA PHE A 558 -4.22 21.37 27.74
C PHE A 558 -5.74 21.52 27.77
N LEU A 559 -6.25 22.26 28.76
CA LEU A 559 -7.69 22.47 28.98
C LEU A 559 -8.22 23.70 28.22
N GLY A 560 -9.51 23.66 27.85
CA GLY A 560 -10.28 24.86 27.46
C GLY A 560 -10.50 25.10 25.97
N TYR A 561 -9.82 24.37 25.08
CA TYR A 561 -10.00 24.52 23.63
C TYR A 561 -10.09 23.16 22.94
N MET A 562 -11.05 23.05 22.02
CA MET A 562 -11.19 21.93 21.11
C MET A 562 -10.67 22.34 19.74
N TYR A 563 -9.99 21.42 19.06
CA TYR A 563 -9.45 21.64 17.73
C TYR A 563 -9.73 20.44 16.83
N ARG A 564 -9.69 20.66 15.51
CA ARG A 564 -10.06 19.66 14.50
C ARG A 564 -8.84 18.79 14.19
N GLU A 565 -8.75 17.64 14.82
CA GLU A 565 -7.65 16.70 14.66
C GLU A 565 -7.66 16.01 13.28
N ARG A 566 -6.51 16.01 12.59
CA ARG A 566 -6.30 15.26 11.36
C ARG A 566 -4.91 14.60 11.39
N ILE A 567 -4.85 13.36 10.93
CA ILE A 567 -3.59 12.66 10.73
C ILE A 567 -3.18 12.96 9.29
N VAL A 568 -1.97 13.48 9.13
CA VAL A 568 -1.32 13.59 7.82
C VAL A 568 -0.03 12.80 7.95
N ARG A 569 0.15 11.80 7.09
CA ARG A 569 1.35 10.97 7.13
C ARG A 569 2.57 11.87 7.02
N PHE A 570 3.65 11.48 7.68
CA PHE A 570 4.91 12.21 7.61
C PHE A 570 5.89 11.40 6.79
N GLY A 571 6.14 11.87 5.58
CA GLY A 571 7.00 11.19 4.63
C GLY A 571 8.48 11.41 4.93
N THR A 572 9.31 10.52 4.41
CA THR A 572 10.75 10.74 4.26
C THR A 572 11.22 10.34 2.87
N MET A 573 12.45 10.72 2.54
CA MET A 573 13.07 10.40 1.25
C MET A 573 13.21 8.89 1.08
N ASP A 574 12.86 8.42 -0.11
CA ASP A 574 13.28 7.12 -0.60
C ASP A 574 14.67 7.23 -1.24
N PRO A 575 15.73 6.63 -0.67
CA PRO A 575 17.07 6.70 -1.23
C PRO A 575 17.24 5.81 -2.47
N GLY A 576 16.19 5.12 -2.94
CA GLY A 576 16.24 4.26 -4.13
C GLY A 576 16.89 2.89 -3.89
N ALA A 577 16.98 2.09 -4.96
CA ALA A 577 17.42 0.69 -4.89
C ALA A 577 18.94 0.49 -4.95
N ASP A 578 19.69 1.37 -5.63
CA ASP A 578 21.13 1.22 -5.84
C ASP A 578 21.93 1.84 -4.68
N GLY A 579 22.47 0.98 -3.81
CA GLY A 579 23.20 1.40 -2.60
C GLY A 579 24.58 0.77 -2.43
N VAL A 580 25.15 0.17 -3.47
CA VAL A 580 26.44 -0.53 -3.37
C VAL A 580 27.58 0.45 -3.04
N SER A 581 27.64 1.58 -3.74
CA SER A 581 28.64 2.63 -3.47
C SER A 581 28.52 3.19 -2.06
N GLU A 582 27.30 3.44 -1.59
CA GLU A 582 27.03 3.95 -0.24
C GLU A 582 27.51 2.98 0.84
N LYS A 583 27.25 1.67 0.67
CA LYS A 583 27.75 0.62 1.57
C LYS A 583 29.28 0.63 1.65
N VAL A 584 29.95 0.68 0.48
CA VAL A 584 31.41 0.71 0.40
C VAL A 584 31.97 1.97 1.07
N ALA A 585 31.35 3.13 0.83
CA ALA A 585 31.78 4.39 1.42
C ALA A 585 31.66 4.37 2.95
N PHE A 586 30.53 3.88 3.48
CA PHE A 586 30.34 3.76 4.93
C PHE A 586 31.36 2.79 5.55
N ARG A 587 31.52 1.59 4.99
CA ARG A 587 32.46 0.57 5.51
C ARG A 587 33.90 1.08 5.47
N SER A 588 34.31 1.77 4.40
CA SER A 588 35.63 2.40 4.28
C SER A 588 35.86 3.51 5.31
N SER A 589 34.80 4.23 5.72
CA SER A 589 34.87 5.25 6.77
C SER A 589 35.05 4.68 8.18
N LEU A 590 34.79 3.38 8.37
CA LEU A 590 34.88 2.70 9.67
C LEU A 590 35.66 1.38 9.56
N PRO A 591 36.98 1.41 9.26
CA PRO A 591 37.77 0.20 9.02
C PRO A 591 37.81 -0.78 10.21
N ALA A 592 37.68 -0.25 11.44
CA ALA A 592 37.65 -1.07 12.67
C ALA A 592 36.46 -2.03 12.74
N LEU A 593 35.37 -1.74 12.03
CA LEU A 593 34.20 -2.62 11.92
C LEU A 593 34.43 -3.75 10.90
N GLY A 594 35.24 -3.51 9.86
CA GLY A 594 35.45 -4.46 8.76
C GLY A 594 34.12 -4.94 8.15
N ASP A 595 34.04 -6.23 7.85
CA ASP A 595 32.82 -6.89 7.32
C ASP A 595 31.88 -7.43 8.41
N ARG A 596 32.15 -7.14 9.68
CA ARG A 596 31.35 -7.65 10.81
C ARG A 596 29.89 -7.18 10.71
N PRO A 597 28.89 -8.04 10.98
CA PRO A 597 27.49 -7.62 11.05
C PRO A 597 27.30 -6.66 12.22
N PHE A 598 26.32 -5.74 12.13
CA PHE A 598 26.09 -4.79 13.22
C PHE A 598 24.63 -4.35 13.36
N LEU A 599 24.28 -3.97 14.59
CA LEU A 599 23.08 -3.18 14.89
C LEU A 599 23.43 -1.68 14.82
N LEU A 600 22.57 -0.89 14.19
CA LEU A 600 22.77 0.55 14.03
C LEU A 600 21.88 1.33 15.00
N PHE A 601 22.47 2.13 15.87
CA PHE A 601 21.79 3.25 16.49
C PHE A 601 22.13 4.53 15.71
N LEU A 602 21.11 5.24 15.21
CA LEU A 602 21.29 6.53 14.54
C LEU A 602 20.36 7.59 15.14
N SER A 603 20.90 8.44 16.01
CA SER A 603 20.18 9.58 16.58
C SER A 603 21.16 10.52 17.28
N ARG A 604 20.71 11.73 17.63
CA ARG A 604 21.51 12.59 18.53
C ARG A 604 21.77 11.87 19.85
N ILE A 605 23.01 11.88 20.32
CA ILE A 605 23.39 11.23 21.57
C ILE A 605 22.86 12.10 22.72
N HIS A 606 21.79 11.64 23.35
CA HIS A 606 21.03 12.40 24.36
C HIS A 606 20.36 11.44 25.34
N PRO A 607 20.16 11.79 26.64
CA PRO A 607 19.60 10.86 27.62
C PRO A 607 18.25 10.25 27.20
N LYS A 608 17.40 11.05 26.54
CA LYS A 608 16.09 10.60 26.01
C LYS A 608 16.16 9.49 24.97
N LYS A 609 17.31 9.25 24.35
CA LYS A 609 17.47 8.24 23.29
C LYS A 609 17.90 6.87 23.80
N GLY A 610 18.20 6.74 25.10
CA GLY A 610 18.45 5.44 25.74
C GLY A 610 19.75 4.77 25.30
N CYS A 611 20.80 5.51 24.95
CA CYS A 611 22.08 4.90 24.55
C CYS A 611 22.72 4.09 25.69
N ASP A 612 22.58 4.54 26.94
CA ASP A 612 23.02 3.81 28.13
C ASP A 612 22.22 2.51 28.31
N LEU A 613 20.91 2.56 28.07
CA LEU A 613 20.03 1.39 28.07
C LEU A 613 20.45 0.38 27.02
N LEU A 614 20.73 0.85 25.80
CA LEU A 614 21.18 0.04 24.68
C LEU A 614 22.51 -0.67 24.97
N ILE A 615 23.49 0.05 25.53
CA ILE A 615 24.81 -0.51 25.89
C ILE A 615 24.66 -1.62 26.94
N ARG A 616 23.83 -1.38 27.98
CA ARG A 616 23.56 -2.39 29.02
C ARG A 616 22.84 -3.61 28.44
N ALA A 617 21.82 -3.40 27.61
CA ALA A 617 21.08 -4.47 26.96
C ALA A 617 21.99 -5.33 26.08
N PHE A 618 22.84 -4.70 25.27
CA PHE A 618 23.81 -5.39 24.43
C PHE A 618 24.79 -6.24 25.24
N ALA A 619 25.29 -5.71 26.38
CA ALA A 619 26.13 -6.48 27.30
C ALA A 619 25.38 -7.69 27.90
N CYS A 620 24.09 -7.54 28.24
CA CYS A 620 23.28 -8.64 28.78
C CYS A 620 23.02 -9.78 27.78
N ASN A 621 23.15 -9.54 26.48
CA ASN A 621 22.89 -10.54 25.45
C ASN A 621 24.16 -11.19 24.86
N LEU A 622 25.36 -10.93 25.39
CA LEU A 622 26.62 -11.41 24.80
C LEU A 622 26.64 -12.93 24.55
N ASP A 623 26.09 -13.73 25.46
CA ASP A 623 26.06 -15.20 25.34
C ASP A 623 24.99 -15.71 24.35
N GLN A 624 24.10 -14.81 23.90
CA GLN A 624 22.92 -15.15 23.10
C GLN A 624 22.94 -14.52 21.70
N ILE A 625 23.89 -13.62 21.42
CA ILE A 625 24.10 -13.01 20.10
C ILE A 625 25.31 -13.62 19.40
N PRO A 626 25.37 -13.53 18.06
CA PRO A 626 26.58 -13.92 17.33
C PRO A 626 27.84 -13.20 17.87
N PRO A 627 28.97 -13.91 17.99
CA PRO A 627 30.22 -13.35 18.55
C PRO A 627 30.82 -12.25 17.65
N ASP A 628 30.38 -12.17 16.40
CA ASP A 628 30.78 -11.19 15.40
C ASP A 628 29.83 -9.99 15.27
N LEU A 629 28.66 -10.00 15.90
CA LEU A 629 27.67 -8.91 15.82
C LEU A 629 28.09 -7.68 16.64
N ASP A 630 28.42 -6.57 16.02
CA ASP A 630 28.83 -5.35 16.74
C ASP A 630 27.71 -4.32 16.85
N LEU A 631 27.95 -3.24 17.60
CA LEU A 631 27.04 -2.12 17.75
C LEU A 631 27.68 -0.85 17.18
N VAL A 632 26.96 -0.15 16.30
CA VAL A 632 27.36 1.17 15.78
C VAL A 632 26.46 2.23 16.40
N ILE A 633 27.03 3.17 17.16
CA ILE A 633 26.30 4.31 17.74
C ILE A 633 26.71 5.59 17.02
N ALA A 634 25.83 6.07 16.15
CA ALA A 634 26.07 7.21 15.27
C ALA A 634 25.14 8.39 15.59
N GLY A 635 25.69 9.60 15.52
CA GLY A 635 24.99 10.87 15.67
C GLY A 635 25.79 11.91 16.47
N PRO A 636 25.35 13.18 16.45
CA PRO A 636 26.06 14.25 17.15
C PRO A 636 25.83 14.17 18.67
N ASP A 637 26.88 14.48 19.44
CA ASP A 637 26.83 14.59 20.89
C ASP A 637 26.85 16.07 21.31
N GLN A 638 25.67 16.61 21.57
CA GLN A 638 25.51 18.03 21.95
C GLN A 638 25.59 18.25 23.47
N VAL A 639 25.54 17.17 24.26
CA VAL A 639 25.43 17.21 25.73
C VAL A 639 26.64 16.60 26.44
N GLY A 640 27.63 16.11 25.68
CA GLY A 640 28.88 15.54 26.22
C GLY A 640 28.71 14.17 26.87
N LEU A 641 27.77 13.36 26.40
CA LEU A 641 27.49 12.03 26.98
C LEU A 641 28.46 10.92 26.53
N THR A 642 29.06 11.06 25.35
CA THR A 642 29.86 10.01 24.72
C THR A 642 30.99 9.49 25.61
N PRO A 643 31.76 10.33 26.34
CA PRO A 643 32.82 9.84 27.24
C PRO A 643 32.27 8.92 28.34
N GLY A 644 31.12 9.26 28.94
CA GLY A 644 30.47 8.46 29.96
C GLY A 644 29.95 7.12 29.42
N LEU A 645 29.38 7.14 28.21
CA LEU A 645 28.92 5.92 27.54
C LEU A 645 30.07 4.99 27.14
N LYS A 646 31.21 5.54 26.70
CA LYS A 646 32.44 4.76 26.43
C LYS A 646 32.99 4.14 27.72
N SER A 647 33.00 4.89 28.82
CA SER A 647 33.39 4.36 30.13
C SER A 647 32.49 3.21 30.58
N LEU A 648 31.17 3.36 30.42
CA LEU A 648 30.19 2.29 30.69
C LEU A 648 30.46 1.05 29.83
N ALA A 649 30.69 1.20 28.53
CA ALA A 649 30.99 0.09 27.63
C ALA A 649 32.28 -0.65 28.04
N ASN A 650 33.32 0.09 28.46
CA ASN A 650 34.56 -0.50 28.96
C ASN A 650 34.36 -1.24 30.28
N GLN A 651 33.58 -0.69 31.21
CA GLN A 651 33.24 -1.35 32.48
C GLN A 651 32.48 -2.66 32.27
N LEU A 652 31.65 -2.72 31.23
CA LEU A 652 30.89 -3.91 30.83
C LEU A 652 31.69 -4.87 29.94
N GLY A 653 32.97 -4.57 29.63
CA GLY A 653 33.83 -5.43 28.81
C GLY A 653 33.50 -5.45 27.31
N ILE A 654 32.61 -4.58 26.83
CA ILE A 654 32.15 -4.55 25.43
C ILE A 654 32.69 -3.36 24.63
N GLY A 655 33.62 -2.58 25.19
CA GLY A 655 34.15 -1.37 24.56
C GLY A 655 34.69 -1.57 23.15
N GLN A 656 35.30 -2.73 22.86
CA GLN A 656 35.84 -3.07 21.54
C GLN A 656 34.78 -3.49 20.52
N ARG A 657 33.54 -3.75 20.95
CA ARG A 657 32.41 -4.11 20.08
C ARG A 657 31.47 -2.94 19.77
N ILE A 658 31.79 -1.74 20.26
CA ILE A 658 30.99 -0.53 20.01
C ILE A 658 31.80 0.50 19.22
N HIS A 659 31.24 0.87 18.07
CA HIS A 659 31.86 1.81 17.13
C HIS A 659 31.15 3.16 17.14
N TRP A 660 31.93 4.24 17.06
CA TRP A 660 31.46 5.61 17.27
C TRP A 660 31.85 6.52 16.08
N PRO A 661 31.20 6.39 14.91
CA PRO A 661 31.57 7.16 13.71
C PRO A 661 31.20 8.64 13.79
N GLY A 662 30.53 9.10 14.86
CA GLY A 662 30.05 10.47 14.98
C GLY A 662 28.83 10.74 14.10
N MET A 663 28.68 11.97 13.63
CA MET A 663 27.52 12.37 12.81
C MET A 663 27.69 11.89 11.37
N LEU A 664 26.79 11.01 10.92
CA LEU A 664 26.72 10.55 9.53
C LEU A 664 25.83 11.48 8.68
N LYS A 665 26.28 11.79 7.46
CA LYS A 665 25.54 12.60 6.47
C LYS A 665 25.70 11.98 5.08
N GLY A 666 24.79 12.32 4.15
CA GLY A 666 24.87 11.91 2.74
C GLY A 666 25.00 10.39 2.57
N GLU A 667 25.88 9.98 1.65
CA GLU A 667 26.14 8.57 1.31
C GLU A 667 26.53 7.72 2.53
N LEU A 668 27.26 8.27 3.50
CA LEU A 668 27.65 7.52 4.71
C LEU A 668 26.45 7.15 5.57
N LYS A 669 25.43 8.02 5.63
CA LYS A 669 24.19 7.75 6.38
C LYS A 669 23.41 6.60 5.75
N TRP A 670 23.18 6.67 4.44
CA TRP A 670 22.46 5.64 3.69
C TRP A 670 23.23 4.32 3.66
N GLY A 671 24.56 4.40 3.49
CA GLY A 671 25.46 3.26 3.59
C GLY A 671 25.39 2.55 4.94
N ALA A 672 25.28 3.30 6.04
CA ALA A 672 25.11 2.74 7.38
C ALA A 672 23.78 1.96 7.51
N PHE A 673 22.66 2.54 7.08
CA PHE A 673 21.37 1.85 7.12
C PHE A 673 21.42 0.56 6.30
N ARG A 674 21.88 0.64 5.04
CA ARG A 674 21.92 -0.52 4.13
C ARG A 674 22.91 -1.61 4.54
N SER A 675 23.91 -1.26 5.35
CA SER A 675 24.93 -2.21 5.85
C SER A 675 24.56 -2.84 7.19
N ALA A 676 23.59 -2.28 7.90
CA ALA A 676 23.16 -2.76 9.21
C ALA A 676 22.24 -3.98 9.08
N GLU A 677 22.29 -4.88 10.06
CA GLU A 677 21.33 -5.98 10.14
C GLU A 677 19.95 -5.50 10.58
N ALA A 678 19.92 -4.57 11.53
CA ALA A 678 18.75 -3.81 11.93
C ALA A 678 19.16 -2.47 12.55
N MET A 679 18.26 -1.51 12.50
CA MET A 679 18.37 -0.27 13.25
C MET A 679 17.71 -0.45 14.63
N ILE A 680 18.35 0.02 15.70
CA ILE A 680 17.84 -0.08 17.07
C ILE A 680 17.71 1.31 17.71
N LEU A 681 16.53 1.64 18.24
CA LEU A 681 16.21 2.93 18.84
C LEU A 681 15.35 2.78 20.12
N PRO A 682 15.96 2.47 21.27
CA PRO A 682 15.27 2.31 22.56
C PRO A 682 15.04 3.68 23.22
N SER A 683 14.40 4.60 22.50
CA SER A 683 14.16 5.96 23.00
C SER A 683 13.12 5.98 24.12
N HIS A 684 13.33 6.77 25.17
CA HIS A 684 12.31 7.04 26.19
C HIS A 684 11.18 7.95 25.69
N GLN A 685 11.50 8.73 24.66
CA GLN A 685 10.57 9.61 23.97
C GLN A 685 11.08 9.89 22.56
N GLU A 686 10.27 9.57 21.57
CA GLU A 686 10.46 10.00 20.19
C GLU A 686 9.10 10.33 19.59
N ASN A 687 9.01 11.44 18.86
CA ASN A 687 7.79 11.74 18.13
C ASN A 687 7.72 10.83 16.89
N PHE A 688 7.92 11.37 15.70
CA PHE A 688 7.87 10.55 14.49
C PHE A 688 9.06 9.60 14.35
N GLY A 689 10.27 10.02 14.73
CA GLY A 689 11.47 9.20 14.56
C GLY A 689 11.79 8.97 13.09
N ILE A 690 12.14 10.03 12.35
CA ILE A 690 12.41 9.99 10.90
C ILE A 690 13.39 8.88 10.49
N VAL A 691 14.38 8.59 11.34
CA VAL A 691 15.38 7.53 11.15
C VAL A 691 14.76 6.13 11.08
N VAL A 692 13.60 5.90 11.70
CA VAL A 692 12.82 4.65 11.60
C VAL A 692 12.31 4.48 10.18
N ALA A 693 11.68 5.53 9.64
CA ALA A 693 11.19 5.52 8.27
C ALA A 693 12.34 5.43 7.26
N GLU A 694 13.47 6.12 7.50
CA GLU A 694 14.67 6.03 6.65
C GLU A 694 15.29 4.61 6.66
N SER A 695 15.36 3.96 7.83
CA SER A 695 15.80 2.57 7.96
C SER A 695 14.91 1.65 7.13
N MET A 696 13.59 1.79 7.29
CA MET A 696 12.61 1.01 6.55
C MET A 696 12.70 1.26 5.03
N ALA A 697 12.97 2.49 4.59
CA ALA A 697 13.21 2.82 3.19
C ALA A 697 14.40 2.05 2.61
N CYS A 698 15.45 1.82 3.40
CA CYS A 698 16.62 1.03 3.04
C CYS A 698 16.41 -0.49 3.12
N SER A 699 15.19 -0.97 3.39
CA SER A 699 14.89 -2.39 3.68
C SER A 699 15.58 -2.90 4.95
N THR A 700 15.92 -2.00 5.88
CA THR A 700 16.60 -2.33 7.13
C THR A 700 15.56 -2.39 8.26
N PRO A 701 15.36 -3.57 8.89
CA PRO A 701 14.43 -3.76 10.00
C PRO A 701 14.68 -2.80 11.16
N VAL A 702 13.64 -2.53 11.94
CA VAL A 702 13.71 -1.59 13.06
C VAL A 702 13.36 -2.25 14.39
N LEU A 703 14.17 -2.01 15.41
CA LEU A 703 14.03 -2.51 16.78
C LEU A 703 13.81 -1.31 17.69
N ILE A 704 12.57 -1.03 18.09
CA ILE A 704 12.24 0.23 18.76
C ILE A 704 11.48 0.03 20.06
N SER A 705 11.54 1.02 20.94
CA SER A 705 10.67 1.04 22.11
C SER A 705 9.23 1.45 21.73
N ASP A 706 8.27 1.09 22.57
CA ASP A 706 6.87 1.53 22.50
C ASP A 706 6.69 3.05 22.75
N LYS A 707 7.77 3.79 22.98
CA LYS A 707 7.77 5.26 23.15
C LYS A 707 8.22 6.02 21.90
N VAL A 708 8.45 5.31 20.80
CA VAL A 708 8.60 5.87 19.45
C VAL A 708 7.23 5.86 18.78
N ASN A 709 6.64 7.03 18.48
CA ASN A 709 5.21 7.10 18.14
C ASN A 709 4.80 6.33 16.87
N VAL A 710 5.74 6.02 15.96
CA VAL A 710 5.49 5.19 14.76
C VAL A 710 5.51 3.68 15.01
N TRP A 711 5.50 3.24 16.26
CA TRP A 711 5.58 1.81 16.61
C TRP A 711 4.41 0.98 16.05
N ARG A 712 3.22 1.59 15.88
CA ARG A 712 2.04 0.90 15.33
C ARG A 712 2.23 0.56 13.87
N GLU A 713 2.77 1.49 13.09
CA GLU A 713 3.07 1.33 11.68
C GLU A 713 4.12 0.24 11.49
N VAL A 714 5.15 0.20 12.34
CA VAL A 714 6.18 -0.87 12.35
C VAL A 714 5.56 -2.24 12.59
N VAL A 715 4.74 -2.40 13.63
CA VAL A 715 4.07 -3.68 13.96
C VAL A 715 3.09 -4.09 12.86
N SER A 716 2.26 -3.17 12.40
CA SER A 716 1.25 -3.45 11.36
C SER A 716 1.87 -3.85 10.02
N SER A 717 3.11 -3.43 9.77
CA SER A 717 3.86 -3.76 8.57
C SER A 717 4.78 -4.96 8.74
N GLN A 718 4.91 -5.52 9.95
CA GLN A 718 5.91 -6.54 10.30
C GLN A 718 7.36 -6.11 9.95
N ALA A 719 7.62 -4.80 10.00
CA ALA A 719 8.89 -4.20 9.59
C ALA A 719 10.00 -4.30 10.65
N GLY A 720 9.69 -4.87 11.81
CA GLY A 720 10.54 -4.74 12.99
C GLY A 720 9.92 -5.30 14.26
N LEU A 721 10.63 -5.08 15.37
CA LEU A 721 10.22 -5.47 16.72
C LEU A 721 9.97 -4.25 17.59
N VAL A 722 8.98 -4.36 18.49
CA VAL A 722 8.63 -3.32 19.45
C VAL A 722 8.54 -3.94 20.84
N GLU A 723 9.17 -3.30 21.82
CA GLU A 723 9.18 -3.71 23.23
C GLU A 723 8.98 -2.50 24.16
N PRO A 724 8.55 -2.71 25.42
CA PRO A 724 8.46 -1.62 26.39
C PRO A 724 9.80 -0.92 26.64
N ASP A 725 9.77 0.40 26.83
CA ASP A 725 10.92 1.23 27.23
C ASP A 725 11.51 0.86 28.60
N THR A 726 12.26 -0.24 28.63
CA THR A 726 12.91 -0.82 29.81
C THR A 726 14.19 -1.55 29.39
N LEU A 727 15.07 -1.85 30.35
CA LEU A 727 16.28 -2.63 30.08
C LEU A 727 15.91 -4.00 29.52
N GLN A 728 14.96 -4.69 30.17
CA GLN A 728 14.50 -6.00 29.73
C GLN A 728 13.86 -5.95 28.33
N GLY A 729 13.06 -4.93 28.02
CA GLY A 729 12.49 -4.75 26.69
C GLY A 729 13.57 -4.57 25.62
N THR A 730 14.59 -3.75 25.90
CA THR A 730 15.71 -3.55 24.96
C THR A 730 16.54 -4.84 24.80
N THR A 731 16.77 -5.58 25.88
CA THR A 731 17.40 -6.91 25.85
C THR A 731 16.57 -7.89 25.02
N ASN A 732 15.24 -7.87 25.13
CA ASN A 732 14.36 -8.72 24.33
C ASN A 732 14.42 -8.37 22.85
N LEU A 733 14.49 -7.08 22.48
CA LEU A 733 14.64 -6.65 21.09
C LEU A 733 15.88 -7.29 20.44
N ILE A 734 17.03 -7.18 21.11
CA ILE A 734 18.31 -7.71 20.64
C ILE A 734 18.26 -9.24 20.57
N HIS A 735 17.82 -9.88 21.65
CA HIS A 735 17.72 -11.34 21.73
C HIS A 735 16.84 -11.91 20.61
N ARG A 736 15.58 -11.45 20.53
CA ARG A 736 14.61 -11.97 19.57
C ARG A 736 15.09 -11.81 18.13
N PHE A 737 15.70 -10.67 17.81
CA PHE A 737 16.24 -10.44 16.46
C PHE A 737 17.47 -11.33 16.18
N ALA A 738 18.37 -11.48 17.14
CA ALA A 738 19.57 -12.31 16.99
C ALA A 738 19.26 -13.80 16.85
N THR A 739 18.19 -14.29 17.50
CA THR A 739 17.76 -15.69 17.43
C THR A 739 16.85 -16.00 16.23
N MET A 740 16.47 -15.01 15.41
CA MET A 740 15.67 -15.24 14.22
C MET A 740 16.43 -16.02 13.16
N SER A 741 15.71 -16.91 12.47
CA SER A 741 16.23 -17.59 11.30
C SER A 741 16.60 -16.57 10.21
N GLU A 742 17.44 -16.98 9.27
CA GLU A 742 17.78 -16.15 8.12
C GLU A 742 16.55 -15.81 7.28
N SER A 743 15.63 -16.77 7.09
CA SER A 743 14.38 -16.56 6.36
C SER A 743 13.47 -15.54 7.05
N GLU A 744 13.35 -15.59 8.38
CA GLU A 744 12.61 -14.58 9.16
C GLU A 744 13.19 -13.19 9.00
N ARG A 745 14.53 -13.06 9.04
CA ARG A 745 15.21 -11.78 8.84
C ARG A 745 15.04 -11.24 7.42
N ILE A 746 15.08 -12.10 6.40
CA ILE A 746 14.83 -11.71 5.00
C ILE A 746 13.38 -11.23 4.82
N MET A 747 12.41 -11.95 5.39
CA MET A 747 11.01 -11.53 5.36
C MET A 747 10.82 -10.18 6.05
N MET A 748 11.46 -9.95 7.20
CA MET A 748 11.40 -8.68 7.92
C MET A 748 12.05 -7.53 7.12
N LYS A 749 13.17 -7.78 6.42
CA LYS A 749 13.82 -6.81 5.52
C LYS A 749 12.87 -6.39 4.39
N SER A 750 12.22 -7.36 3.74
CA SER A 750 11.21 -7.07 2.69
C SER A 750 9.99 -6.32 3.26
N ALA A 751 9.50 -6.74 4.41
CA ALA A 751 8.38 -6.11 5.11
C ALA A 751 8.68 -4.66 5.52
N ALA A 752 9.93 -4.35 5.91
CA ALA A 752 10.37 -3.00 6.21
C ALA A 752 10.21 -2.07 4.99
N ARG A 753 10.65 -2.52 3.81
CA ARG A 753 10.50 -1.76 2.57
C ARG A 753 9.03 -1.54 2.20
N GLN A 754 8.20 -2.56 2.29
CA GLN A 754 6.77 -2.46 2.01
C GLN A 754 6.05 -1.55 3.00
N GLY A 755 6.40 -1.64 4.28
CA GLY A 755 5.91 -0.73 5.32
C GLY A 755 6.24 0.73 5.02
N PHE A 756 7.46 1.01 4.55
CA PHE A 756 7.87 2.34 4.12
C PHE A 756 7.01 2.85 2.96
N LEU A 757 6.89 2.07 1.87
CA LEU A 757 6.10 2.45 0.69
C LEU A 757 4.62 2.72 1.02
N LYS A 758 4.09 2.00 2.01
CA LYS A 758 2.70 2.12 2.45
C LYS A 758 2.45 3.32 3.37
N HIS A 759 3.39 3.64 4.27
CA HIS A 759 3.14 4.56 5.39
C HIS A 759 3.95 5.85 5.36
N PHE A 760 5.11 5.87 4.71
CA PHE A 760 6.14 6.90 4.93
C PHE A 760 6.68 7.56 3.65
N THR A 761 5.97 7.45 2.53
CA THR A 761 6.36 8.15 1.29
C THR A 761 5.98 9.63 1.34
N MET A 762 6.79 10.46 0.69
CA MET A 762 6.53 11.90 0.60
C MET A 762 5.31 12.19 -0.28
N GLU A 763 5.07 11.37 -1.30
CA GLU A 763 3.93 11.46 -2.21
C GLU A 763 2.61 11.20 -1.46
N ALA A 764 2.59 10.22 -0.56
CA ALA A 764 1.41 9.98 0.28
C ALA A 764 1.13 11.18 1.21
N THR A 765 2.18 11.81 1.74
CA THR A 765 2.08 12.99 2.60
C THR A 765 1.51 14.20 1.84
N ALA A 766 2.05 14.48 0.64
CA ALA A 766 1.55 15.54 -0.23
C ALA A 766 0.09 15.28 -0.64
N SER A 767 -0.25 14.04 -0.99
CA SER A 767 -1.61 13.65 -1.35
C SER A 767 -2.61 13.85 -0.22
N ASP A 768 -2.28 13.40 1.00
CA ASP A 768 -3.12 13.62 2.19
C ASP A 768 -3.38 15.11 2.43
N PHE A 769 -2.32 15.92 2.28
CA PHE A 769 -2.40 17.36 2.45
C PHE A 769 -3.31 18.02 1.40
N LEU A 770 -3.14 17.68 0.12
CA LEU A 770 -3.94 18.22 -0.97
C LEU A 770 -5.41 17.81 -0.88
N GLN A 771 -5.68 16.54 -0.52
CA GLN A 771 -7.05 16.07 -0.26
C GLN A 771 -7.71 16.85 0.85
N LEU A 772 -6.97 17.13 1.94
CA LEU A 772 -7.48 17.88 3.07
C LEU A 772 -7.81 19.33 2.71
N MET A 773 -7.03 19.97 1.84
CA MET A 773 -7.36 21.29 1.27
C MET A 773 -8.64 21.27 0.43
N ASP A 774 -8.82 20.24 -0.40
CA ASP A 774 -9.96 20.14 -1.31
C ASP A 774 -11.27 19.79 -0.58
N MET A 775 -11.20 18.98 0.47
CA MET A 775 -12.36 18.64 1.30
C MET A 775 -13.01 19.87 1.93
N VAL A 776 -12.21 20.88 2.28
CA VAL A 776 -12.74 22.08 2.94
C VAL A 776 -13.36 23.08 1.96
N LYS A 777 -12.83 23.21 0.74
CA LYS A 777 -13.47 24.05 -0.30
C LYS A 777 -14.88 23.59 -0.68
N ARG A 778 -15.27 22.35 -0.33
CA ARG A 778 -16.62 21.79 -0.57
C ARG A 778 -17.59 21.97 0.61
N ALA A 779 -17.08 22.32 1.79
CA ALA A 779 -17.85 22.44 3.03
C ALA A 779 -18.24 23.89 3.36
N ASN A 780 -17.58 24.86 2.73
CA ASN A 780 -17.98 26.27 2.63
C ASN A 780 -18.63 26.50 1.26
#